data_AF-A0A521BLZ9-F1
#
_entry.id   AF-A0A521BLZ9-F1
#
_cell.length_a   1.000
_cell.length_b   1.000
_cell.length_c   1.000
_cell.angle_alpha   90.00
_cell.angle_beta   90.00
_cell.angle_gamma   90.00
#
_symmetry.space_group_name_H-M   'P 1'
#
loop_
_entity.id
_entity.type
_entity.pdbx_description
1 polymer ?
#
loop_
_entity_poly.entity_id
_entity_poly.type
_entity_poly.pdbx_seq_one_letter_code
_entity_poly.pdbx_strand_id
1 'polypeptide(L)'
;MSWREIIFYFFTYGILIYSILLISFYLFIGLYSIGETRKYIRKNKNTDYRLLAVSSQAPSISILAPAYNEGVTVVDNVRSLLSIHYNNLEVIIINDGSKDDSLEKLIKAYDLYKTEYFVHEQIATKRVRGVYKSRNPIYRKLVVVDKENGGKADALNVGLNIANHDYIVCIDVDCILEQDALLKMAKPFLEDNDNKRVIATGGVVRIANSCIIESGRLVKAHLPKKFLPRVQTLEYIRAFLLGRMAWSRLNGLLLISGAFGAFDKEIVIKSGGYNHNTVGEDMELVVRMRRYMEMRKLPYKITYIPDPLCWTEAPDTYKILGRQRNRWARGTIETLWLHRAIFFNPKYGLLGMLSYPYWFFFEYLAPIIEAIGFIVFLVFAYLGIINWPFFFLILGFILLFGFTYSVFAILMEVMTYNQYKRYSDILRLVITAFLEPFLFHPFVVWSSIQGNIDLVRRKNTWGEMTRTGFAGDAEVKIENNLPKEILYKLNHATVVFASFSLVWLFILFALSTYEFIFNGLEHQFPEQIQITLLQVLGNDVLYWLKISSGLYVLFTAISFFSSHIAKRIYVVTAIVLTVTQIALINYFSTALVPLGADLYGYSIKDIKQTLGASGGVNNIILAGILLGIIMLWLAFKLLPSKIKLHPLVAVVLPLLSFGALFSSFTPDKMLFKSEYVNNLVLNKSDFFFKESFLYFFPNEPAQKVTPSEGDLFAAVDPQYPFLHKENTSDVLTPFFSLMAEKPNVVIVLVEGLGRAFTNEGAYLGNFTPFVDSLAVKSLYWKNFLSSGGRTFAVLPSMMGSLPFLKNGFLEMGEQMPSHLSLLSLLKLNGYRTSFYYGGDSKFDNMNIFLKKNAIDEINDEGTFPVGYTKLPKKNGYSWGYNDKELFRCYLDTRNQMDSQPQLSVLLTVATHSPFMTNEQEKYLKRFEQRMNELRFDDAKKNISRNYKDQYASILYADDALRGFFNRYSKRADFKNTIFLITGDHRMPEIPMNTKLDRYHVPLIIYSPLLKRTATFNSVSTHFDIAPSLLAFLHQHYGLKKPSLVTWIGNGLDTAREFRNIHTYPLMQTKNSIEDFVMGEYHLNGNSLFKVYPTMDEELIEDQEEANRIKATFGQFKVRNEKMIKGAKNLPDSLYKKYFPVN
;
A
#
# COMPACT_ATOMS: atom_id res chain seq x y z
N MET A 1 11.40 14.55 -24.64
CA MET A 1 11.29 13.18 -24.10
C MET A 1 12.45 12.34 -24.61
N SER A 2 13.14 11.61 -23.74
CA SER A 2 14.11 10.59 -24.16
C SER A 2 13.40 9.35 -24.71
N TRP A 3 14.05 8.53 -25.54
CA TRP A 3 13.49 7.26 -26.02
C TRP A 3 13.03 6.33 -24.88
N ARG A 4 13.71 6.41 -23.72
CA ARG A 4 13.36 5.67 -22.51
C ARG A 4 12.02 6.14 -21.93
N GLU A 5 11.78 7.45 -21.91
CA GLU A 5 10.51 8.02 -21.46
C GLU A 5 9.37 7.63 -22.41
N ILE A 6 9.60 7.67 -23.72
CA ILE A 6 8.58 7.27 -24.72
C ILE A 6 8.17 5.81 -24.50
N ILE A 7 9.14 4.90 -24.32
CA ILE A 7 8.88 3.49 -24.05
C ILE A 7 8.13 3.31 -22.72
N PHE A 8 8.56 4.00 -21.65
CA PHE A 8 7.91 3.95 -20.35
C PHE A 8 6.45 4.41 -20.42
N TYR A 9 6.19 5.56 -21.06
CA TYR A 9 4.84 6.10 -21.20
C TYR A 9 3.97 5.26 -22.13
N PHE A 10 4.53 4.71 -23.22
CA PHE A 10 3.81 3.81 -24.11
C PHE A 10 3.31 2.57 -23.37
N PHE A 11 4.17 1.90 -22.60
CA PHE A 11 3.74 0.72 -21.84
C PHE A 11 2.81 1.08 -20.68
N THR A 12 3.10 2.15 -19.94
CA THR A 12 2.29 2.52 -18.77
C THR A 12 0.89 2.98 -19.17
N TYR A 13 0.79 3.95 -20.08
CA TYR A 13 -0.52 4.45 -20.52
C TYR A 13 -1.20 3.53 -21.52
N GLY A 14 -0.44 2.82 -22.38
CA GLY A 14 -1.01 1.87 -23.32
C GLY A 14 -1.70 0.70 -22.62
N ILE A 15 -1.06 0.09 -21.62
CA ILE A 15 -1.66 -0.98 -20.81
C ILE A 15 -2.85 -0.47 -20.00
N LEU A 16 -2.77 0.77 -19.49
CA LEU A 16 -3.89 1.39 -18.77
C LEU A 16 -5.10 1.60 -19.67
N ILE A 17 -4.91 2.18 -20.87
CA ILE A 17 -5.98 2.39 -21.85
C ILE A 17 -6.58 1.05 -22.27
N TYR A 18 -5.75 0.05 -22.56
CA TYR A 18 -6.21 -1.30 -22.89
C TYR A 18 -7.07 -1.90 -21.78
N SER A 19 -6.63 -1.78 -20.52
CA SER A 19 -7.37 -2.26 -19.34
C SER A 19 -8.72 -1.55 -19.19
N ILE A 20 -8.75 -0.22 -19.35
CA ILE A 20 -9.99 0.57 -19.28
C ILE A 20 -10.97 0.14 -20.36
N LEU A 21 -10.50 -0.04 -21.60
CA LEU A 21 -11.34 -0.50 -22.70
C LEU A 21 -11.89 -1.91 -22.43
N LEU A 22 -11.04 -2.85 -22.00
CA LEU A 22 -11.44 -4.22 -21.68
C LEU A 22 -12.51 -4.26 -20.58
N ILE A 23 -12.29 -3.53 -19.48
CA ILE A 23 -13.24 -3.43 -18.36
C ILE A 23 -14.56 -2.81 -18.84
N SER A 24 -14.50 -1.76 -19.66
CA SER A 24 -15.68 -1.12 -20.23
C SER A 24 -16.48 -2.08 -21.10
N PHE A 25 -15.82 -2.91 -21.92
CA PHE A 25 -16.48 -3.95 -22.70
C PHE A 25 -17.11 -5.03 -21.82
N TYR A 26 -16.44 -5.49 -20.76
CA TYR A 26 -17.02 -6.47 -19.85
C TYR A 26 -18.24 -5.92 -19.09
N LEU A 27 -18.17 -4.67 -18.62
CA LEU A 27 -19.32 -4.00 -18.00
C LEU A 27 -20.48 -3.88 -18.99
N PHE A 28 -20.18 -3.45 -20.22
CA PHE A 28 -21.18 -3.36 -21.28
C PHE A 28 -21.81 -4.74 -21.57
N ILE A 29 -21.01 -5.79 -21.77
CA ILE A 29 -21.49 -7.17 -22.00
C ILE A 29 -22.36 -7.64 -20.83
N GLY A 30 -21.91 -7.44 -19.59
CA GLY A 30 -22.66 -7.81 -18.40
C GLY A 30 -24.03 -7.13 -18.35
N LEU A 31 -24.09 -5.82 -18.54
CA LEU A 31 -25.35 -5.06 -18.55
C LEU A 31 -26.27 -5.44 -19.73
N TYR A 32 -25.70 -5.59 -20.93
CA TYR A 32 -26.47 -5.92 -22.13
C TYR A 32 -27.04 -7.33 -22.08
N SER A 33 -26.33 -8.27 -21.45
CA SER A 33 -26.78 -9.65 -21.24
C SER A 33 -28.02 -9.75 -20.37
N ILE A 34 -28.18 -8.88 -19.35
CA ILE A 34 -29.39 -8.82 -18.51
C ILE A 34 -30.61 -8.50 -19.37
N GLY A 35 -30.47 -7.53 -20.28
CA GLY A 35 -31.55 -7.12 -21.18
C GLY A 35 -32.02 -8.25 -22.09
N GLU A 36 -31.09 -9.02 -22.66
CA GLU A 36 -31.44 -10.16 -23.52
C GLU A 36 -32.03 -11.32 -22.73
N THR A 37 -31.47 -11.61 -21.56
CA THR A 37 -31.96 -12.67 -20.68
C THR A 37 -33.39 -12.39 -20.22
N ARG A 38 -33.69 -11.15 -19.81
CA ARG A 38 -35.06 -10.74 -19.44
C ARG A 38 -36.03 -10.85 -20.62
N LYS A 39 -35.60 -10.44 -21.82
CA LYS A 39 -36.40 -10.55 -23.05
C LYS A 39 -36.72 -12.01 -23.34
N TYR A 40 -35.73 -12.90 -23.23
CA TYR A 40 -35.88 -14.34 -23.44
C TYR A 40 -36.88 -14.96 -22.45
N ILE A 41 -36.69 -14.73 -21.14
CA ILE A 41 -37.60 -15.25 -20.09
C ILE A 41 -39.03 -14.75 -20.32
N ARG A 42 -39.21 -13.46 -20.63
CA ARG A 42 -40.55 -12.89 -20.90
C ARG A 42 -41.22 -13.54 -22.11
N LYS A 43 -40.46 -13.80 -23.19
CA LYS A 43 -40.97 -14.45 -24.40
C LYS A 43 -41.34 -15.92 -24.15
N ASN A 44 -40.60 -16.60 -23.27
CA ASN A 44 -40.79 -18.02 -22.98
C ASN A 44 -41.82 -18.34 -21.89
N LYS A 45 -42.24 -17.36 -21.08
CA LYS A 45 -43.16 -17.58 -19.95
C LYS A 45 -44.49 -18.23 -20.35
N ASN A 46 -44.95 -17.99 -21.59
CA ASN A 46 -46.23 -18.49 -22.11
C ASN A 46 -46.08 -19.43 -23.32
N THR A 47 -44.88 -19.95 -23.60
CA THR A 47 -44.67 -20.89 -24.73
C THR A 47 -44.87 -22.33 -24.28
N ASP A 48 -45.82 -23.04 -24.88
CA ASP A 48 -45.97 -24.49 -24.68
C ASP A 48 -45.19 -25.27 -25.75
N TYR A 49 -44.02 -25.80 -25.36
CA TYR A 49 -43.16 -26.60 -26.23
C TYR A 49 -43.78 -27.95 -26.63
N ARG A 50 -44.83 -28.43 -25.94
CA ARG A 50 -45.52 -29.68 -26.31
C ARG A 50 -46.29 -29.54 -27.62
N LEU A 51 -46.83 -28.36 -27.91
CA LEU A 51 -47.51 -28.07 -29.18
C LEU A 51 -46.55 -28.14 -30.37
N LEU A 52 -45.31 -27.69 -30.19
CA LEU A 52 -44.24 -27.81 -31.20
C LEU A 52 -43.83 -29.26 -31.43
N ALA A 53 -43.79 -30.09 -30.39
CA ALA A 53 -43.39 -31.49 -30.50
C ALA A 53 -44.35 -32.34 -31.34
N VAL A 54 -45.64 -31.97 -31.40
CA VAL A 54 -46.69 -32.69 -32.12
C VAL A 54 -47.01 -32.05 -33.48
N SER A 55 -46.61 -30.80 -33.71
CA SER A 55 -46.89 -30.09 -34.96
C SER A 55 -46.16 -30.71 -36.16
N SER A 56 -46.91 -31.03 -37.21
CA SER A 56 -46.34 -31.42 -38.51
C SER A 56 -45.64 -30.25 -39.22
N GLN A 57 -45.94 -29.00 -38.81
CA GLN A 57 -45.31 -27.79 -39.33
C GLN A 57 -44.01 -27.41 -38.57
N ALA A 58 -43.57 -28.24 -37.62
CA ALA A 58 -42.28 -28.03 -36.99
C ALA A 58 -41.13 -28.13 -38.03
N PRO A 59 -40.09 -27.27 -37.94
CA PRO A 59 -38.97 -27.29 -38.87
C PRO A 59 -38.36 -28.67 -39.00
N SER A 60 -37.97 -29.03 -40.21
CA SER A 60 -37.36 -30.33 -40.45
C SER A 60 -35.87 -30.27 -40.06
N ILE A 61 -35.37 -31.24 -39.29
CA ILE A 61 -34.01 -31.20 -38.71
C ILE A 61 -33.23 -32.49 -39.02
N SER A 62 -31.99 -32.34 -39.53
CA SER A 62 -31.00 -33.42 -39.64
C SER A 62 -29.86 -33.23 -38.63
N ILE A 63 -29.71 -34.15 -37.68
CA ILE A 63 -28.56 -34.21 -36.78
C ILE A 63 -27.38 -34.83 -37.52
N LEU A 64 -26.23 -34.16 -37.50
CA LEU A 64 -24.96 -34.64 -38.02
C LEU A 64 -24.00 -34.90 -36.86
N ALA A 65 -23.63 -36.18 -36.65
CA ALA A 65 -22.72 -36.60 -35.59
C ALA A 65 -21.51 -37.35 -36.18
N PRO A 66 -20.35 -36.70 -36.33
CA PRO A 66 -19.13 -37.36 -36.75
C PRO A 66 -18.56 -38.24 -35.62
N ALA A 67 -18.12 -39.44 -35.96
CA ALA A 67 -17.54 -40.43 -35.05
C ALA A 67 -16.21 -40.95 -35.61
N TYR A 68 -15.17 -40.98 -34.78
CA TYR A 68 -13.88 -41.57 -35.11
C TYR A 68 -13.28 -42.24 -33.87
N ASN A 69 -13.13 -43.56 -33.91
CA ASN A 69 -12.63 -44.38 -32.81
C ASN A 69 -13.47 -44.28 -31.52
N GLU A 70 -14.80 -44.43 -31.64
CA GLU A 70 -15.77 -44.26 -30.55
C GLU A 70 -16.39 -45.58 -30.06
N GLY A 71 -15.76 -46.72 -30.35
CA GLY A 71 -16.35 -48.05 -30.17
C GLY A 71 -16.78 -48.35 -28.73
N VAL A 72 -16.23 -47.65 -27.73
CA VAL A 72 -16.63 -47.81 -26.32
C VAL A 72 -18.01 -47.22 -26.03
N THR A 73 -18.39 -46.10 -26.65
CA THR A 73 -19.58 -45.32 -26.25
C THR A 73 -20.59 -45.08 -27.38
N VAL A 74 -20.21 -45.32 -28.64
CA VAL A 74 -21.00 -44.96 -29.82
C VAL A 74 -22.42 -45.51 -29.82
N VAL A 75 -22.64 -46.75 -29.35
CA VAL A 75 -23.98 -47.35 -29.32
C VAL A 75 -24.91 -46.60 -28.37
N ASP A 76 -24.46 -46.28 -27.16
CA ASP A 76 -25.28 -45.58 -26.17
C ASP A 76 -25.53 -44.12 -26.58
N ASN A 77 -24.55 -43.48 -27.22
CA ASN A 77 -24.70 -42.13 -27.74
C ASN A 77 -25.74 -42.06 -28.87
N VAL A 78 -25.70 -43.01 -29.83
CA VAL A 78 -26.72 -43.11 -30.88
C VAL A 78 -28.09 -43.38 -30.29
N ARG A 79 -28.19 -44.21 -29.24
CA ARG A 79 -29.46 -44.47 -28.54
C ARG A 79 -30.02 -43.19 -27.92
N SER A 80 -29.16 -42.35 -27.33
CA SER A 80 -29.54 -41.04 -26.80
C SER A 80 -30.11 -40.13 -27.89
N LEU A 81 -29.42 -40.00 -29.03
CA LEU A 81 -29.89 -39.17 -30.15
C LEU A 81 -31.23 -39.63 -30.73
N LEU A 82 -31.46 -40.94 -30.82
CA LEU A 82 -32.71 -41.51 -31.29
C LEU A 82 -33.87 -41.34 -30.29
N SER A 83 -33.57 -41.11 -29.02
CA SER A 83 -34.58 -40.90 -27.98
C SER A 83 -35.19 -39.49 -27.95
N ILE A 84 -34.60 -38.53 -28.66
CA ILE A 84 -35.00 -37.11 -28.64
C ILE A 84 -36.44 -36.94 -29.13
N HIS A 85 -37.24 -36.19 -28.36
CA HIS A 85 -38.64 -35.93 -28.65
C HIS A 85 -38.81 -34.87 -29.75
N TYR A 86 -38.68 -35.28 -31.02
CA TYR A 86 -38.91 -34.44 -32.19
C TYR A 86 -39.49 -35.22 -33.38
N ASN A 87 -40.57 -34.73 -33.99
CA ASN A 87 -41.29 -35.47 -35.03
C ASN A 87 -40.49 -35.55 -36.35
N ASN A 88 -40.15 -34.40 -36.93
CA ASN A 88 -39.45 -34.26 -38.22
C ASN A 88 -37.91 -34.34 -38.05
N LEU A 89 -37.42 -35.49 -37.57
CA LEU A 89 -36.02 -35.71 -37.21
C LEU A 89 -35.36 -36.79 -38.07
N GLU A 90 -34.15 -36.49 -38.57
CA GLU A 90 -33.19 -37.42 -39.17
C GLU A 90 -31.89 -37.42 -38.35
N VAL A 91 -31.32 -38.59 -38.08
CA VAL A 91 -30.05 -38.74 -37.33
C VAL A 91 -29.03 -39.39 -38.24
N ILE A 92 -27.96 -38.66 -38.58
CA ILE A 92 -26.88 -39.09 -39.47
C ILE A 92 -25.60 -39.24 -38.65
N ILE A 93 -25.14 -40.48 -38.51
CA ILE A 93 -23.87 -40.81 -37.87
C ILE A 93 -22.83 -41.00 -38.96
N ILE A 94 -21.74 -40.23 -38.91
CA ILE A 94 -20.67 -40.28 -39.92
C ILE A 94 -19.44 -40.94 -39.31
N ASN A 95 -19.21 -42.21 -39.64
CA ASN A 95 -17.99 -42.93 -39.28
C ASN A 95 -16.83 -42.44 -40.18
N ASP A 96 -15.98 -41.57 -39.62
CA ASP A 96 -14.88 -40.91 -40.34
C ASP A 96 -13.64 -41.81 -40.46
N GLY A 97 -13.84 -43.03 -40.95
CA GLY A 97 -12.77 -44.00 -41.17
C GLY A 97 -12.14 -44.50 -39.88
N SER A 98 -12.96 -44.80 -38.86
CA SER A 98 -12.51 -45.40 -37.59
C SER A 98 -11.64 -46.64 -37.81
N LYS A 99 -10.66 -46.80 -36.92
CA LYS A 99 -9.72 -47.93 -36.89
C LYS A 99 -10.06 -48.97 -35.82
N ASP A 100 -11.07 -48.69 -34.99
CA ASP A 100 -11.60 -49.58 -33.97
C ASP A 100 -12.91 -50.26 -34.44
N ASP A 101 -13.62 -50.91 -33.52
CA ASP A 101 -14.85 -51.67 -33.79
C ASP A 101 -16.15 -50.82 -33.77
N SER A 102 -16.05 -49.50 -33.99
CA SER A 102 -17.18 -48.57 -33.95
C SER A 102 -18.30 -48.94 -34.93
N LEU A 103 -17.93 -49.21 -36.19
CA LEU A 103 -18.91 -49.49 -37.25
C LEU A 103 -19.56 -50.85 -37.04
N GLU A 104 -18.79 -51.87 -36.67
CA GLU A 104 -19.26 -53.23 -36.39
C GLU A 104 -20.27 -53.23 -35.24
N LYS A 105 -19.99 -52.47 -34.17
CA LYS A 105 -20.92 -52.31 -33.04
C LYS A 105 -22.21 -51.62 -33.45
N LEU A 106 -22.16 -50.58 -34.29
CA LEU A 106 -23.37 -49.93 -34.81
C LEU A 106 -24.19 -50.87 -35.70
N ILE A 107 -23.53 -51.62 -36.59
CA ILE A 107 -24.19 -52.61 -37.46
C ILE A 107 -24.92 -53.65 -36.62
N LYS A 108 -24.26 -54.20 -35.60
CA LYS A 108 -24.81 -55.22 -34.72
C LYS A 108 -25.94 -54.68 -33.83
N ALA A 109 -25.77 -53.49 -33.25
CA ALA A 109 -26.74 -52.94 -32.29
C ALA A 109 -28.05 -52.48 -32.93
N TYR A 110 -28.01 -52.01 -34.19
CA TYR A 110 -29.15 -51.40 -34.87
C TYR A 110 -29.62 -52.17 -36.12
N ASP A 111 -29.16 -53.41 -36.30
CA ASP A 111 -29.49 -54.27 -37.45
C ASP A 111 -29.35 -53.54 -38.80
N LEU A 112 -28.18 -52.94 -39.00
CA LEU A 112 -27.91 -52.09 -40.16
C LEU A 112 -27.51 -52.94 -41.38
N TYR A 113 -28.04 -52.60 -42.55
CA TYR A 113 -27.62 -53.15 -43.83
C TYR A 113 -27.13 -52.03 -44.76
N LYS A 114 -26.14 -52.36 -45.59
CA LYS A 114 -25.64 -51.45 -46.62
C LYS A 114 -26.71 -51.27 -47.70
N THR A 115 -27.03 -50.04 -48.02
CA THR A 115 -28.04 -49.66 -49.02
C THR A 115 -27.40 -48.89 -50.17
N GLU A 116 -27.91 -49.05 -51.39
CA GLU A 116 -27.56 -48.17 -52.50
C GLU A 116 -28.24 -46.82 -52.28
N TYR A 117 -27.46 -45.85 -51.81
CA TYR A 117 -27.91 -44.50 -51.51
C TYR A 117 -27.21 -43.51 -52.44
N PHE A 118 -27.98 -42.75 -53.22
CA PHE A 118 -27.42 -41.71 -54.07
C PHE A 118 -27.04 -40.49 -53.22
N VAL A 119 -25.74 -40.18 -53.15
CA VAL A 119 -25.22 -39.01 -52.44
C VAL A 119 -25.09 -37.87 -53.44
N HIS A 120 -25.86 -36.79 -53.26
CA HIS A 120 -25.74 -35.60 -54.08
C HIS A 120 -24.57 -34.73 -53.58
N GLU A 121 -23.40 -34.89 -54.21
CA GLU A 121 -22.17 -34.18 -53.84
C GLU A 121 -22.23 -32.68 -54.21
N GLN A 122 -22.73 -31.86 -53.29
CA GLN A 122 -22.76 -30.39 -53.42
C GLN A 122 -21.49 -29.74 -52.88
N ILE A 123 -20.86 -30.37 -51.90
CA ILE A 123 -19.60 -29.96 -51.28
C ILE A 123 -18.59 -31.08 -51.48
N ALA A 124 -17.34 -30.72 -51.85
CA ALA A 124 -16.27 -31.69 -52.03
C ALA A 124 -15.91 -32.40 -50.71
N THR A 125 -15.83 -33.72 -50.75
CA THR A 125 -15.54 -34.59 -49.60
C THR A 125 -14.64 -35.76 -49.98
N LYS A 126 -14.01 -36.42 -49.00
CA LYS A 126 -13.40 -37.73 -49.25
C LYS A 126 -14.46 -38.79 -49.58
N ARG A 127 -13.99 -39.88 -50.19
CA ARG A 127 -14.84 -40.97 -50.69
C ARG A 127 -15.70 -41.59 -49.58
N VAL A 128 -17.00 -41.68 -49.84
CA VAL A 128 -17.96 -42.47 -49.04
C VAL A 128 -17.84 -43.95 -49.43
N ARG A 129 -17.63 -44.81 -48.44
CA ARG A 129 -17.45 -46.28 -48.60
C ARG A 129 -18.79 -47.01 -48.60
N GLY A 130 -19.77 -46.51 -47.85
CA GLY A 130 -21.11 -47.08 -47.79
C GLY A 130 -22.07 -46.25 -46.94
N VAL A 131 -23.35 -46.34 -47.27
CA VAL A 131 -24.45 -45.81 -46.45
C VAL A 131 -25.26 -47.00 -45.94
N TYR A 132 -25.64 -46.94 -44.67
CA TYR A 132 -26.29 -48.02 -43.96
C TYR A 132 -27.61 -47.53 -43.34
N LYS A 133 -28.65 -48.37 -43.43
CA LYS A 133 -29.96 -48.13 -42.81
C LYS A 133 -30.36 -49.34 -41.96
N SER A 134 -31.19 -49.12 -40.95
CA SER A 134 -31.73 -50.20 -40.11
C SER A 134 -32.84 -50.95 -40.83
N ARG A 135 -32.89 -52.28 -40.67
CA ARG A 135 -34.06 -53.10 -41.05
C ARG A 135 -35.23 -52.93 -40.08
N ASN A 136 -34.93 -52.62 -38.82
CA ASN A 136 -35.93 -52.35 -37.80
C ASN A 136 -36.60 -50.98 -38.04
N PRO A 137 -37.93 -50.93 -38.26
CA PRO A 137 -38.66 -49.68 -38.51
C PRO A 137 -38.57 -48.64 -37.39
N ILE A 138 -38.30 -49.06 -36.15
CA ILE A 138 -38.15 -48.16 -35.00
C ILE A 138 -36.96 -47.20 -35.22
N TYR A 139 -35.91 -47.67 -35.89
CA TYR A 139 -34.71 -46.87 -36.20
C TYR A 139 -34.73 -46.28 -37.60
N ARG A 140 -35.91 -46.10 -38.24
CA ARG A 140 -36.03 -45.54 -39.59
C ARG A 140 -35.40 -44.14 -39.75
N LYS A 141 -35.25 -43.41 -38.65
CA LYS A 141 -34.64 -42.08 -38.59
C LYS A 141 -33.10 -42.12 -38.60
N LEU A 142 -32.49 -43.30 -38.41
CA LEU A 142 -31.04 -43.48 -38.33
C LEU A 142 -30.45 -43.75 -39.73
N VAL A 143 -29.44 -42.97 -40.08
CA VAL A 143 -28.55 -43.20 -41.24
C VAL A 143 -27.13 -43.26 -40.72
N VAL A 144 -26.39 -44.31 -41.08
CA VAL A 144 -24.96 -44.43 -40.74
C VAL A 144 -24.16 -44.38 -42.04
N VAL A 145 -23.12 -43.56 -42.07
CA VAL A 145 -22.29 -43.34 -43.26
C VAL A 145 -20.86 -43.71 -42.92
N ASP A 146 -20.29 -44.65 -43.67
CA ASP A 146 -18.86 -44.99 -43.60
C ASP A 146 -18.09 -44.29 -44.72
N LYS A 147 -16.95 -43.68 -44.38
CA LYS A 147 -16.11 -42.93 -45.33
C LYS A 147 -14.62 -43.11 -45.03
N GLU A 148 -13.77 -42.67 -45.96
CA GLU A 148 -12.34 -42.54 -45.70
C GLU A 148 -12.05 -41.39 -44.72
N ASN A 149 -11.12 -41.57 -43.77
CA ASN A 149 -10.83 -40.55 -42.75
C ASN A 149 -10.43 -39.21 -43.37
N GLY A 150 -11.19 -38.15 -43.07
CA GLY A 150 -10.97 -36.78 -43.57
C GLY A 150 -10.94 -35.71 -42.49
N GLY A 151 -11.16 -36.07 -41.23
CA GLY A 151 -11.32 -35.15 -40.12
C GLY A 151 -12.76 -34.65 -39.99
N LYS A 152 -13.03 -34.00 -38.85
CA LYS A 152 -14.39 -33.54 -38.47
C LYS A 152 -15.07 -32.67 -39.54
N ALA A 153 -14.36 -31.70 -40.11
CA ALA A 153 -14.91 -30.83 -41.17
C ALA A 153 -15.36 -31.63 -42.40
N ASP A 154 -14.57 -32.61 -42.84
CA ASP A 154 -14.90 -33.46 -43.98
C ASP A 154 -16.09 -34.39 -43.68
N ALA A 155 -16.12 -34.97 -42.47
CA ALA A 155 -17.23 -35.80 -42.03
C ALA A 155 -18.55 -35.01 -41.95
N LEU A 156 -18.51 -33.77 -41.45
CA LEU A 156 -19.68 -32.88 -41.43
C LEU A 156 -20.13 -32.51 -42.85
N ASN A 157 -19.20 -32.28 -43.79
CA ASN A 157 -19.53 -32.03 -45.20
C ASN A 157 -20.18 -33.24 -45.88
N VAL A 158 -19.76 -34.47 -45.56
CA VAL A 158 -20.45 -35.68 -46.02
C VAL A 158 -21.88 -35.72 -45.47
N GLY A 159 -22.03 -35.38 -44.19
CA GLY A 159 -23.35 -35.22 -43.56
C GLY A 159 -24.23 -34.19 -44.28
N LEU A 160 -23.67 -33.05 -44.69
CA LEU A 160 -24.37 -32.00 -45.44
C LEU A 160 -24.88 -32.46 -46.81
N ASN A 161 -24.08 -33.25 -47.53
CA ASN A 161 -24.45 -33.82 -48.83
C ASN A 161 -25.58 -34.87 -48.71
N ILE A 162 -25.70 -35.52 -47.55
CA ILE A 162 -26.67 -36.60 -47.31
C ILE A 162 -27.96 -36.12 -46.64
N ALA A 163 -27.86 -35.09 -45.78
CA ALA A 163 -28.99 -34.54 -45.04
C ALA A 163 -30.15 -34.18 -45.96
N ASN A 164 -31.38 -34.52 -45.56
CA ASN A 164 -32.58 -34.24 -46.37
C ASN A 164 -33.38 -33.03 -45.90
N HIS A 165 -33.10 -32.52 -44.70
CA HIS A 165 -33.88 -31.45 -44.08
C HIS A 165 -33.28 -30.05 -44.24
N ASP A 166 -34.09 -29.02 -44.00
CA ASP A 166 -33.74 -27.61 -44.22
C ASP A 166 -32.74 -27.07 -43.19
N TYR A 167 -32.79 -27.61 -41.97
CA TYR A 167 -31.91 -27.23 -40.87
C TYR A 167 -31.04 -28.40 -40.45
N ILE A 168 -29.75 -28.12 -40.26
CA ILE A 168 -28.79 -29.09 -39.75
C ILE A 168 -28.47 -28.79 -38.29
N VAL A 169 -28.27 -29.83 -37.49
CA VAL A 169 -27.76 -29.71 -36.12
C VAL A 169 -26.47 -30.50 -36.02
N CYS A 170 -25.37 -29.81 -35.80
CA CYS A 170 -24.06 -30.45 -35.64
C CYS A 170 -23.81 -30.70 -34.15
N ILE A 171 -23.46 -31.94 -33.82
CA ILE A 171 -23.20 -32.39 -32.46
C ILE A 171 -21.97 -33.28 -32.42
N ASP A 172 -21.18 -33.19 -31.36
CA ASP A 172 -20.16 -34.20 -31.09
C ASP A 172 -20.83 -35.47 -30.58
N VAL A 173 -20.47 -36.64 -31.13
CA VAL A 173 -21.15 -37.90 -30.80
C VAL A 173 -21.03 -38.27 -29.31
N ASP A 174 -20.09 -37.70 -28.57
CA ASP A 174 -19.87 -37.91 -27.13
C ASP A 174 -20.70 -36.97 -26.23
N CYS A 175 -21.56 -36.12 -26.81
CA CYS A 175 -22.39 -35.18 -26.07
C CYS A 175 -23.78 -35.74 -25.74
N ILE A 176 -24.30 -35.36 -24.57
CA ILE A 176 -25.63 -35.76 -24.08
C ILE A 176 -26.60 -34.61 -24.27
N LEU A 177 -27.66 -34.84 -25.05
CA LEU A 177 -28.70 -33.85 -25.28
C LEU A 177 -29.84 -33.95 -24.28
N GLU A 178 -30.37 -32.78 -23.91
CA GLU A 178 -31.65 -32.71 -23.22
C GLU A 178 -32.78 -33.16 -24.14
N GLN A 179 -33.78 -33.82 -23.57
CA GLN A 179 -34.88 -34.43 -24.33
C GLN A 179 -35.73 -33.41 -25.10
N ASP A 180 -35.74 -32.15 -24.65
CA ASP A 180 -36.41 -31.02 -25.30
C ASP A 180 -35.46 -30.08 -26.05
N ALA A 181 -34.18 -30.45 -26.22
CA ALA A 181 -33.15 -29.59 -26.79
C ALA A 181 -33.51 -29.09 -28.19
N LEU A 182 -33.97 -29.98 -29.06
CA LEU A 182 -34.34 -29.62 -30.44
C LEU A 182 -35.58 -28.75 -30.52
N LEU A 183 -36.54 -28.90 -29.59
CA LEU A 183 -37.74 -28.06 -29.53
C LEU A 183 -37.35 -26.60 -29.25
N LYS A 184 -36.41 -26.41 -28.32
CA LYS A 184 -35.86 -25.08 -28.01
C LYS A 184 -35.01 -24.54 -29.17
N MET A 185 -34.18 -25.38 -29.80
CA MET A 185 -33.33 -24.98 -30.94
C MET A 185 -34.12 -24.61 -32.20
N ALA A 186 -35.25 -25.25 -32.45
CA ALA A 186 -36.09 -24.98 -33.62
C ALA A 186 -36.82 -23.63 -33.50
N LYS A 187 -37.10 -23.19 -32.27
CA LYS A 187 -37.93 -22.02 -31.98
C LYS A 187 -37.45 -20.73 -32.66
N PRO A 188 -36.15 -20.34 -32.62
CA PRO A 188 -35.70 -19.13 -33.31
C PRO A 188 -35.96 -19.12 -34.82
N PHE A 189 -35.93 -20.27 -35.48
CA PHE A 189 -36.21 -20.39 -36.91
C PHE A 189 -37.71 -20.24 -37.24
N LEU A 190 -38.59 -20.42 -36.25
CA LEU A 190 -40.05 -20.22 -36.39
C LEU A 190 -40.50 -18.81 -36.04
N GLU A 191 -39.78 -18.12 -35.15
CA GLU A 191 -40.16 -16.80 -34.64
C GLU A 191 -39.67 -15.64 -35.52
N ASP A 192 -39.58 -15.84 -36.84
CA ASP A 192 -39.10 -14.86 -37.83
C ASP A 192 -40.09 -13.70 -38.02
N ASN A 193 -40.17 -12.83 -37.01
CA ASN A 193 -41.09 -11.69 -36.96
C ASN A 193 -40.44 -10.36 -37.40
N ASP A 194 -39.13 -10.35 -37.62
CA ASP A 194 -38.32 -9.12 -37.82
C ASP A 194 -37.79 -8.97 -39.27
N ASN A 195 -38.32 -9.72 -40.23
CA ASN A 195 -37.89 -9.72 -41.64
C ASN A 195 -36.39 -10.08 -41.79
N LYS A 196 -35.88 -10.99 -40.95
CA LYS A 196 -34.46 -11.37 -40.88
C LYS A 196 -34.33 -12.89 -40.75
N ARG A 197 -33.78 -13.52 -41.78
CA ARG A 197 -33.52 -14.96 -41.80
C ARG A 197 -32.55 -15.35 -40.68
N VAL A 198 -32.96 -16.28 -39.81
CA VAL A 198 -32.07 -16.88 -38.82
C VAL A 198 -31.18 -17.90 -39.53
N ILE A 199 -29.89 -17.59 -39.65
CA ILE A 199 -28.95 -18.45 -40.40
C ILE A 199 -28.26 -19.47 -39.50
N ALA A 200 -28.20 -19.21 -38.20
CA ALA A 200 -27.62 -20.12 -37.23
C ALA A 200 -28.12 -19.83 -35.81
N THR A 201 -28.20 -20.88 -35.00
CA THR A 201 -28.58 -20.83 -33.58
C THR A 201 -27.60 -21.64 -32.75
N GLY A 202 -27.09 -21.08 -31.67
CA GLY A 202 -26.31 -21.81 -30.65
C GLY A 202 -27.09 -22.05 -29.37
N GLY A 203 -26.68 -23.06 -28.61
CA GLY A 203 -27.22 -23.39 -27.28
C GLY A 203 -26.15 -23.40 -26.19
N VAL A 204 -26.58 -23.40 -24.92
CA VAL A 204 -25.64 -23.60 -23.79
C VAL A 204 -25.21 -25.05 -23.73
N VAL A 205 -23.89 -25.24 -23.78
CA VAL A 205 -23.24 -26.52 -23.51
C VAL A 205 -22.75 -26.50 -22.07
N ARG A 206 -23.06 -27.52 -21.29
CA ARG A 206 -22.67 -27.67 -19.88
C ARG A 206 -21.73 -28.83 -19.66
N ILE A 207 -21.16 -28.87 -18.47
CA ILE A 207 -20.15 -29.86 -18.09
C ILE A 207 -20.82 -31.04 -17.38
N ALA A 208 -20.65 -32.22 -17.96
CA ALA A 208 -21.23 -33.48 -17.49
C ALA A 208 -20.42 -34.15 -16.37
N ASN A 209 -19.17 -33.74 -16.12
CA ASN A 209 -18.31 -34.38 -15.12
C ASN A 209 -19.00 -34.41 -13.74
N SER A 210 -19.05 -35.59 -13.11
CA SER A 210 -19.74 -35.85 -11.82
C SER A 210 -21.28 -35.81 -11.85
N CYS A 211 -21.91 -35.58 -13.01
CA CYS A 211 -23.36 -35.73 -13.17
C CYS A 211 -23.78 -37.21 -13.19
N ILE A 212 -25.05 -37.48 -12.88
CA ILE A 212 -25.63 -38.83 -12.97
C ILE A 212 -26.28 -38.97 -14.35
N ILE A 213 -25.78 -39.91 -15.14
CA ILE A 213 -26.22 -40.21 -16.50
C ILE A 213 -26.63 -41.67 -16.53
N GLU A 214 -27.85 -41.95 -16.98
CA GLU A 214 -28.38 -43.31 -17.12
C GLU A 214 -28.92 -43.47 -18.53
N SER A 215 -28.49 -44.52 -19.23
CA SER A 215 -28.95 -44.86 -20.59
C SER A 215 -28.89 -43.69 -21.58
N GLY A 216 -27.81 -42.89 -21.51
CA GLY A 216 -27.60 -41.74 -22.41
C GLY A 216 -28.46 -40.51 -22.09
N ARG A 217 -29.13 -40.47 -20.92
CA ARG A 217 -29.92 -39.32 -20.46
C ARG A 217 -29.36 -38.76 -19.16
N LEU A 218 -29.32 -37.43 -19.05
CA LEU A 218 -29.01 -36.76 -17.79
C LEU A 218 -30.17 -36.95 -16.78
N VAL A 219 -29.86 -37.59 -15.66
CA VAL A 219 -30.81 -37.79 -14.55
C VAL A 219 -30.69 -36.66 -13.53
N LYS A 220 -29.45 -36.29 -13.18
CA LYS A 220 -29.17 -35.28 -12.16
C LYS A 220 -27.87 -34.54 -12.46
N ALA A 221 -27.99 -33.22 -12.58
CA ALA A 221 -26.85 -32.32 -12.70
C ALA A 221 -26.14 -32.15 -11.34
N HIS A 222 -24.82 -32.28 -11.33
CA HIS A 222 -23.98 -31.97 -10.17
C HIS A 222 -22.86 -31.03 -10.56
N LEU A 223 -22.43 -30.19 -9.61
CA LEU A 223 -21.21 -29.42 -9.80
C LEU A 223 -19.99 -30.36 -9.75
N PRO A 224 -19.04 -30.28 -10.70
CA PRO A 224 -17.88 -31.16 -10.70
C PRO A 224 -17.08 -31.09 -9.39
N LYS A 225 -16.68 -32.26 -8.88
CA LYS A 225 -15.90 -32.36 -7.63
C LYS A 225 -14.46 -31.86 -7.83
N LYS A 226 -13.83 -32.24 -8.95
CA LYS A 226 -12.45 -31.85 -9.31
C LYS A 226 -12.39 -30.37 -9.69
N PHE A 227 -11.28 -29.70 -9.35
CA PHE A 227 -11.10 -28.27 -9.57
C PHE A 227 -11.15 -27.87 -11.05
N LEU A 228 -10.42 -28.56 -11.95
CA LEU A 228 -10.33 -28.17 -13.36
C LEU A 228 -11.67 -28.18 -14.12
N PRO A 229 -12.49 -29.25 -14.07
CA PRO A 229 -13.83 -29.21 -14.67
C PRO A 229 -14.76 -28.19 -14.00
N ARG A 230 -14.57 -27.94 -12.69
CA ARG A 230 -15.37 -26.94 -11.96
C ARG A 230 -15.03 -25.50 -12.37
N VAL A 231 -13.77 -25.17 -12.60
CA VAL A 231 -13.37 -23.86 -13.14
C VAL A 231 -13.91 -23.68 -14.55
N GLN A 232 -13.84 -24.71 -15.39
CA GLN A 232 -14.44 -24.65 -16.74
C GLN A 232 -15.96 -24.46 -16.68
N THR A 233 -16.64 -24.97 -15.63
CA THR A 233 -18.08 -24.72 -15.42
C THR A 233 -18.32 -23.23 -15.22
N LEU A 234 -17.50 -22.57 -14.39
CA LEU A 234 -17.56 -21.12 -14.17
C LEU A 234 -17.24 -20.33 -15.44
N GLU A 235 -16.22 -20.74 -16.19
CA GLU A 235 -15.86 -20.13 -17.48
C GLU A 235 -17.03 -20.20 -18.47
N TYR A 236 -17.68 -21.37 -18.58
CA TYR A 236 -18.82 -21.59 -19.47
C TYR A 236 -20.02 -20.73 -19.05
N ILE A 237 -20.30 -20.61 -17.75
CA ILE A 237 -21.33 -19.70 -17.23
C ILE A 237 -21.05 -18.26 -17.66
N ARG A 238 -19.82 -17.75 -17.49
CA ARG A 238 -19.43 -16.39 -17.93
C ARG A 238 -19.59 -16.22 -19.45
N ALA A 239 -19.02 -17.14 -20.22
CA ALA A 239 -18.96 -17.06 -21.67
C ALA A 239 -20.36 -17.14 -22.31
N PHE A 240 -21.21 -18.05 -21.84
CA PHE A 240 -22.52 -18.30 -22.43
C PHE A 240 -23.60 -17.33 -21.94
N LEU A 241 -23.72 -17.12 -20.63
CA LEU A 241 -24.80 -16.29 -20.08
C LEU A 241 -24.55 -14.80 -20.23
N LEU A 242 -23.30 -14.36 -20.09
CA LEU A 242 -22.96 -12.95 -20.26
C LEU A 242 -22.53 -12.69 -21.71
N GLY A 243 -21.47 -13.36 -22.16
CA GLY A 243 -20.87 -13.13 -23.46
C GLY A 243 -21.79 -13.40 -24.65
N ARG A 244 -22.15 -14.67 -24.88
CA ARG A 244 -22.95 -15.09 -26.07
C ARG A 244 -24.32 -14.44 -26.09
N MET A 245 -24.95 -14.21 -24.93
CA MET A 245 -26.21 -13.47 -24.85
C MET A 245 -26.10 -12.01 -25.28
N ALA A 246 -25.10 -11.27 -24.78
CA ALA A 246 -24.87 -9.90 -25.19
C ALA A 246 -24.57 -9.80 -26.70
N TRP A 247 -23.72 -10.69 -27.22
CA TRP A 247 -23.38 -10.72 -28.63
C TRP A 247 -24.55 -11.17 -29.52
N SER A 248 -25.40 -12.09 -29.09
CA SER A 248 -26.64 -12.48 -29.78
C SER A 248 -27.58 -11.29 -29.93
N ARG A 249 -27.77 -10.50 -28.86
CA ARG A 249 -28.60 -9.29 -28.87
C ARG A 249 -28.12 -8.24 -29.88
N LEU A 250 -26.80 -8.07 -30.01
CA LEU A 250 -26.18 -7.16 -30.97
C LEU A 250 -26.09 -7.71 -32.39
N ASN A 251 -26.47 -8.98 -32.60
CA ASN A 251 -26.15 -9.72 -33.82
C ASN A 251 -24.64 -9.71 -34.12
N GLY A 252 -23.81 -9.85 -33.10
CA GLY A 252 -22.35 -9.78 -33.17
C GLY A 252 -21.61 -11.08 -32.84
N LEU A 253 -22.33 -12.20 -32.74
CA LEU A 253 -21.77 -13.52 -32.44
C LEU A 253 -20.87 -14.02 -33.60
N LEU A 254 -19.64 -14.48 -33.31
CA LEU A 254 -18.73 -15.09 -34.29
C LEU A 254 -18.53 -16.59 -34.10
N LEU A 255 -18.99 -17.14 -32.98
CA LEU A 255 -18.80 -18.55 -32.62
C LEU A 255 -20.11 -19.14 -32.13
N ILE A 256 -20.54 -20.21 -32.79
CA ILE A 256 -21.47 -21.20 -32.24
C ILE A 256 -20.65 -22.43 -31.90
N SER A 257 -20.94 -23.05 -30.76
CA SER A 257 -20.18 -24.21 -30.29
C SER A 257 -20.23 -25.37 -31.29
N GLY A 258 -19.07 -25.88 -31.70
CA GLY A 258 -18.96 -27.08 -32.51
C GLY A 258 -19.43 -28.37 -31.80
N ALA A 259 -19.71 -28.32 -30.50
CA ALA A 259 -20.30 -29.44 -29.74
C ALA A 259 -21.83 -29.49 -29.87
N PHE A 260 -22.50 -28.35 -30.11
CA PHE A 260 -23.94 -28.29 -30.36
C PHE A 260 -24.34 -26.95 -31.00
N GLY A 261 -24.77 -27.00 -32.26
CA GLY A 261 -25.22 -25.83 -33.01
C GLY A 261 -26.15 -26.18 -34.16
N ALA A 262 -27.14 -25.33 -34.42
CA ALA A 262 -28.08 -25.47 -35.54
C ALA A 262 -27.78 -24.44 -36.63
N PHE A 263 -27.84 -24.86 -37.90
CA PHE A 263 -27.54 -24.01 -39.04
C PHE A 263 -28.57 -24.20 -40.15
N ASP A 264 -28.81 -23.13 -40.90
CA ASP A 264 -29.56 -23.16 -42.13
C ASP A 264 -28.73 -23.85 -43.23
N LYS A 265 -29.19 -25.02 -43.69
CA LYS A 265 -28.44 -25.88 -44.62
C LYS A 265 -28.16 -25.16 -45.94
N GLU A 266 -29.14 -24.44 -46.47
CA GLU A 266 -29.01 -23.72 -47.73
C GLU A 266 -27.88 -22.69 -47.65
N ILE A 267 -27.82 -21.92 -46.55
CA ILE A 267 -26.77 -20.92 -46.35
C ILE A 267 -25.41 -21.56 -46.10
N VAL A 268 -25.34 -22.68 -45.39
CA VAL A 268 -24.09 -23.44 -45.20
C VAL A 268 -23.53 -23.92 -46.55
N ILE A 269 -24.37 -24.52 -47.39
CA ILE A 269 -23.98 -24.99 -48.72
C ILE A 269 -23.55 -23.82 -49.62
N LYS A 270 -24.33 -22.74 -49.67
CA LYS A 270 -23.98 -21.51 -50.42
C LYS A 270 -22.70 -20.83 -49.92
N SER A 271 -22.33 -21.08 -48.67
CA SER A 271 -21.08 -20.60 -48.07
C SER A 271 -19.90 -21.55 -48.32
N GLY A 272 -20.14 -22.75 -48.87
CA GLY A 272 -19.13 -23.74 -49.25
C GLY A 272 -18.81 -24.80 -48.19
N GLY A 273 -19.75 -25.11 -47.28
CA GLY A 273 -19.57 -26.15 -46.26
C GLY A 273 -18.51 -25.80 -45.19
N TYR A 274 -18.12 -26.77 -44.37
CA TYR A 274 -17.03 -26.66 -43.39
C TYR A 274 -15.66 -26.64 -44.07
N ASN A 275 -14.75 -25.75 -43.64
CA ASN A 275 -13.42 -25.60 -44.24
C ASN A 275 -12.41 -26.58 -43.62
N HIS A 276 -11.73 -27.37 -44.43
CA HIS A 276 -10.72 -28.35 -43.99
C HIS A 276 -9.37 -27.75 -43.60
N ASN A 277 -9.13 -26.48 -43.93
CA ASN A 277 -7.83 -25.81 -43.70
C ASN A 277 -7.73 -25.09 -42.34
N THR A 278 -8.71 -25.27 -41.47
CA THR A 278 -8.75 -24.67 -40.13
C THR A 278 -9.04 -25.74 -39.09
N VAL A 279 -8.46 -25.59 -37.90
CA VAL A 279 -8.81 -26.43 -36.74
C VAL A 279 -9.97 -25.87 -35.92
N GLY A 280 -10.50 -24.69 -36.28
CA GLY A 280 -11.68 -24.04 -35.72
C GLY A 280 -12.81 -23.94 -36.74
N GLU A 281 -13.21 -25.09 -37.28
CA GLU A 281 -14.16 -25.22 -38.39
C GLU A 281 -15.54 -24.62 -38.10
N ASP A 282 -15.98 -24.65 -36.83
CA ASP A 282 -17.25 -24.12 -36.35
C ASP A 282 -17.28 -22.59 -36.34
N MET A 283 -16.23 -21.96 -35.81
CA MET A 283 -16.07 -20.51 -35.84
C MET A 283 -15.95 -20.00 -37.27
N GLU A 284 -15.12 -20.65 -38.08
CA GLU A 284 -14.85 -20.24 -39.45
C GLU A 284 -16.13 -20.26 -40.30
N LEU A 285 -16.93 -21.32 -40.19
CA LEU A 285 -18.19 -21.44 -40.90
C LEU A 285 -19.13 -20.29 -40.53
N VAL A 286 -19.30 -19.99 -39.24
CA VAL A 286 -20.15 -18.89 -38.77
C VAL A 286 -19.69 -17.55 -39.37
N VAL A 287 -18.39 -17.24 -39.26
CA VAL A 287 -17.83 -15.99 -39.81
C VAL A 287 -18.04 -15.91 -41.33
N ARG A 288 -17.84 -17.02 -42.05
CA ARG A 288 -18.01 -17.10 -43.51
C ARG A 288 -19.47 -16.97 -43.94
N MET A 289 -20.41 -17.62 -43.26
CA MET A 289 -21.85 -17.45 -43.52
C MET A 289 -22.29 -16.00 -43.32
N ARG A 290 -21.84 -15.34 -42.23
CA ARG A 290 -22.13 -13.93 -42.00
C ARG A 290 -21.53 -13.04 -43.09
N ARG A 291 -20.27 -13.27 -43.44
CA ARG A 291 -19.60 -12.56 -44.54
C ARG A 291 -20.37 -12.72 -45.86
N TYR A 292 -20.86 -13.91 -46.16
CA TYR A 292 -21.69 -14.20 -47.33
C TYR A 292 -22.98 -13.34 -47.34
N MET A 293 -23.67 -13.24 -46.20
CA MET A 293 -24.90 -12.47 -46.06
C MET A 293 -24.63 -10.96 -46.17
N GLU A 294 -23.59 -10.45 -45.50
CA GLU A 294 -23.20 -9.03 -45.59
C GLU A 294 -22.81 -8.61 -47.01
N MET A 295 -22.01 -9.44 -47.71
CA MET A 295 -21.60 -9.16 -49.09
C MET A 295 -22.78 -9.09 -50.06
N ARG A 296 -23.85 -9.83 -49.79
CA ARG A 296 -25.08 -9.84 -50.60
C ARG A 296 -26.17 -8.92 -50.06
N LYS A 297 -25.91 -8.21 -48.95
CA LYS A 297 -26.87 -7.33 -48.26
C LYS A 297 -28.17 -8.04 -47.90
N LEU A 298 -28.09 -9.34 -47.57
CA LEU A 298 -29.25 -10.12 -47.16
C LEU A 298 -29.49 -9.93 -45.66
N PRO A 299 -30.70 -9.57 -45.21
CA PRO A 299 -31.00 -9.41 -43.80
C PRO A 299 -30.92 -10.76 -43.07
N TYR A 300 -30.11 -10.83 -42.03
CA TYR A 300 -29.91 -12.07 -41.27
C TYR A 300 -29.77 -11.82 -39.77
N LYS A 301 -29.91 -12.90 -39.01
CA LYS A 301 -29.60 -12.93 -37.59
C LYS A 301 -28.96 -14.25 -37.18
N ILE A 302 -28.08 -14.19 -36.19
CA ILE A 302 -27.62 -15.35 -35.44
C ILE A 302 -28.14 -15.25 -34.02
N THR A 303 -28.73 -16.33 -33.53
CA THR A 303 -29.34 -16.38 -32.21
C THR A 303 -28.60 -17.31 -31.25
N TYR A 304 -28.73 -17.03 -29.97
CA TYR A 304 -28.19 -17.87 -28.90
C TYR A 304 -29.28 -18.14 -27.87
N ILE A 305 -29.47 -19.42 -27.55
CA ILE A 305 -30.43 -19.89 -26.57
C ILE A 305 -29.71 -20.10 -25.25
N PRO A 306 -30.14 -19.45 -24.17
CA PRO A 306 -29.45 -19.52 -22.88
C PRO A 306 -29.87 -20.73 -22.02
N ASP A 307 -30.86 -21.54 -22.45
CA ASP A 307 -31.19 -22.81 -21.82
C ASP A 307 -30.02 -23.82 -21.96
N PRO A 308 -29.76 -24.69 -20.96
CA PRO A 308 -28.86 -25.82 -21.12
C PRO A 308 -29.49 -26.86 -22.05
N LEU A 309 -28.88 -27.07 -23.21
CA LEU A 309 -29.40 -28.00 -24.23
C LEU A 309 -28.53 -29.24 -24.39
N CYS A 310 -27.26 -29.14 -24.04
CA CYS A 310 -26.25 -30.15 -24.29
C CYS A 310 -25.24 -30.23 -23.14
N TRP A 311 -24.76 -31.44 -22.84
CA TRP A 311 -23.78 -31.72 -21.80
C TRP A 311 -22.59 -32.48 -22.36
N THR A 312 -21.37 -32.02 -22.07
CA THR A 312 -20.11 -32.56 -22.58
C THR A 312 -19.11 -32.86 -21.45
N GLU A 313 -18.19 -33.78 -21.68
CA GLU A 313 -17.08 -34.04 -20.76
C GLU A 313 -15.98 -32.98 -20.93
N ALA A 314 -15.64 -32.27 -19.85
CA ALA A 314 -14.53 -31.32 -19.84
C ALA A 314 -13.21 -32.01 -19.45
N PRO A 315 -12.06 -31.56 -19.99
CA PRO A 315 -10.75 -32.04 -19.57
C PRO A 315 -10.55 -31.90 -18.05
N ASP A 316 -10.08 -32.96 -17.39
CA ASP A 316 -9.85 -32.98 -15.95
C ASP A 316 -8.36 -32.93 -15.55
N THR A 317 -7.46 -32.88 -16.54
CA THR A 317 -6.01 -32.72 -16.37
C THR A 317 -5.46 -31.56 -17.20
N TYR A 318 -4.42 -30.89 -16.69
CA TYR A 318 -3.74 -29.79 -17.39
C TYR A 318 -3.20 -30.19 -18.76
N LYS A 319 -2.69 -31.42 -18.93
CA LYS A 319 -2.14 -31.89 -20.21
C LYS A 319 -3.20 -31.90 -21.33
N ILE A 320 -4.39 -32.44 -21.03
CA ILE A 320 -5.49 -32.51 -22.00
C ILE A 320 -6.07 -31.11 -22.23
N LEU A 321 -6.28 -30.34 -21.15
CA LEU A 321 -6.73 -28.96 -21.22
C LEU A 321 -5.81 -28.08 -22.09
N GLY A 322 -4.49 -28.20 -21.92
CA GLY A 322 -3.51 -27.43 -22.71
C GLY A 322 -3.61 -27.72 -24.21
N ARG A 323 -3.82 -28.98 -24.60
CA ARG A 323 -4.05 -29.35 -26.01
C ARG A 323 -5.33 -28.73 -26.56
N GLN A 324 -6.41 -28.73 -25.77
CA GLN A 324 -7.68 -28.11 -26.13
C GLN A 324 -7.52 -26.59 -26.33
N ARG A 325 -6.90 -25.90 -25.37
CA ARG A 325 -6.71 -24.44 -25.42
C ARG A 325 -5.76 -24.01 -26.54
N ASN A 326 -4.72 -24.78 -26.79
CA ASN A 326 -3.85 -24.59 -27.96
C ASN A 326 -4.65 -24.66 -29.28
N ARG A 327 -5.53 -25.65 -29.45
CA ARG A 327 -6.40 -25.75 -30.64
C ARG A 327 -7.32 -24.54 -30.76
N TRP A 328 -7.98 -24.14 -29.67
CA TRP A 328 -8.91 -23.00 -29.68
C TRP A 328 -8.21 -21.69 -30.05
N ALA A 329 -7.00 -21.46 -29.51
CA ALA A 329 -6.19 -20.31 -29.88
C ALA A 329 -5.83 -20.32 -31.37
N ARG A 330 -5.35 -21.45 -31.91
CA ARG A 330 -5.02 -21.58 -33.34
C ARG A 330 -6.22 -21.39 -34.25
N GLY A 331 -7.34 -22.05 -33.96
CA GLY A 331 -8.57 -21.93 -34.76
C GLY A 331 -9.12 -20.50 -34.78
N THR A 332 -8.99 -19.77 -33.67
CA THR A 332 -9.36 -18.35 -33.60
C THR A 332 -8.47 -17.51 -34.52
N ILE A 333 -7.14 -17.71 -34.47
CA ILE A 333 -6.18 -16.97 -35.29
C ILE A 333 -6.37 -17.26 -36.77
N GLU A 334 -6.47 -18.54 -37.14
CA GLU A 334 -6.71 -18.98 -38.52
C GLU A 334 -7.98 -18.36 -39.09
N THR A 335 -9.08 -18.40 -38.32
CA THR A 335 -10.37 -17.84 -38.73
C THR A 335 -10.28 -16.33 -38.94
N LEU A 336 -9.72 -15.60 -37.98
CA LEU A 336 -9.54 -14.15 -38.11
C LEU A 336 -8.67 -13.86 -39.34
N TRP A 337 -7.53 -14.53 -39.50
CA TRP A 337 -6.62 -14.29 -40.61
C TRP A 337 -7.22 -14.58 -41.99
N LEU A 338 -7.96 -15.69 -42.13
CA LEU A 338 -8.69 -16.06 -43.35
C LEU A 338 -9.72 -14.99 -43.75
N HIS A 339 -10.35 -14.36 -42.75
CA HIS A 339 -11.39 -13.34 -42.94
C HIS A 339 -10.94 -11.91 -42.64
N ARG A 340 -9.63 -11.62 -42.70
CA ARG A 340 -9.05 -10.29 -42.39
C ARG A 340 -9.61 -9.13 -43.21
N ALA A 341 -10.22 -9.40 -44.36
CA ALA A 341 -10.92 -8.39 -45.16
C ALA A 341 -12.11 -7.73 -44.43
N ILE A 342 -12.62 -8.37 -43.37
CA ILE A 342 -13.70 -7.86 -42.51
C ILE A 342 -13.21 -6.78 -41.55
N PHE A 343 -11.92 -6.82 -41.16
CA PHE A 343 -11.38 -6.01 -40.05
C PHE A 343 -11.50 -4.51 -40.33
N PHE A 344 -12.25 -3.80 -39.47
CA PHE A 344 -12.55 -2.36 -39.61
C PHE A 344 -13.09 -1.96 -40.97
N ASN A 345 -13.76 -2.88 -41.65
CA ASN A 345 -14.33 -2.62 -42.96
C ASN A 345 -15.83 -2.32 -42.82
N PRO A 346 -16.27 -1.07 -43.07
CA PRO A 346 -17.66 -0.67 -42.86
C PRO A 346 -18.64 -1.38 -43.81
N LYS A 347 -18.16 -2.00 -44.91
CA LYS A 347 -19.01 -2.82 -45.80
C LYS A 347 -19.65 -4.01 -45.11
N TYR A 348 -19.10 -4.45 -43.98
CA TYR A 348 -19.63 -5.56 -43.17
C TYR A 348 -20.39 -5.07 -41.92
N GLY A 349 -20.74 -3.78 -41.84
CA GLY A 349 -21.53 -3.22 -40.75
C GLY A 349 -20.95 -3.53 -39.36
N LEU A 350 -21.81 -4.01 -38.44
CA LEU A 350 -21.43 -4.34 -37.06
C LEU A 350 -20.42 -5.49 -36.98
N LEU A 351 -20.47 -6.43 -37.92
CA LEU A 351 -19.50 -7.53 -38.03
C LEU A 351 -18.07 -6.98 -38.22
N GLY A 352 -17.90 -6.02 -39.13
CA GLY A 352 -16.59 -5.43 -39.46
C GLY A 352 -16.11 -4.36 -38.49
N MET A 353 -17.03 -3.55 -37.96
CA MET A 353 -16.69 -2.39 -37.14
C MET A 353 -16.63 -2.67 -35.64
N LEU A 354 -17.28 -3.74 -35.15
CA LEU A 354 -17.35 -4.04 -33.71
C LEU A 354 -17.00 -5.49 -33.38
N SER A 355 -17.70 -6.48 -33.96
CA SER A 355 -17.51 -7.89 -33.59
C SER A 355 -16.12 -8.40 -33.91
N TYR A 356 -15.66 -8.22 -35.15
CA TYR A 356 -14.34 -8.67 -35.55
C TYR A 356 -13.23 -7.95 -34.77
N PRO A 357 -13.22 -6.61 -34.63
CA PRO A 357 -12.23 -5.92 -33.79
C PRO A 357 -12.22 -6.37 -32.33
N TYR A 358 -13.37 -6.61 -31.71
CA TYR A 358 -13.42 -7.11 -30.34
C TYR A 358 -12.69 -8.45 -30.20
N TRP A 359 -13.00 -9.41 -31.09
CA TRP A 359 -12.35 -10.72 -31.08
C TRP A 359 -10.85 -10.62 -31.39
N PHE A 360 -10.45 -9.68 -32.25
CA PHE A 360 -9.03 -9.45 -32.52
C PHE A 360 -8.29 -8.89 -31.30
N PHE A 361 -8.78 -7.82 -30.66
CA PHE A 361 -8.07 -7.16 -29.56
C PHE A 361 -8.22 -7.87 -28.21
N PHE A 362 -9.39 -8.41 -27.89
CA PHE A 362 -9.72 -8.88 -26.53
C PHE A 362 -9.87 -10.40 -26.39
N GLU A 363 -9.96 -11.14 -27.50
CA GLU A 363 -9.92 -12.62 -27.45
C GLU A 363 -8.56 -13.14 -27.96
N TYR A 364 -8.12 -12.69 -29.15
CA TYR A 364 -6.84 -13.11 -29.73
C TYR A 364 -5.62 -12.43 -29.08
N LEU A 365 -5.56 -11.10 -29.06
CA LEU A 365 -4.37 -10.38 -28.58
C LEU A 365 -4.23 -10.36 -27.05
N ALA A 366 -5.31 -10.56 -26.30
CA ALA A 366 -5.30 -10.52 -24.84
C ALA A 366 -4.19 -11.37 -24.19
N PRO A 367 -4.06 -12.69 -24.46
CA PRO A 367 -2.99 -13.50 -23.88
C PRO A 367 -1.58 -13.01 -24.27
N ILE A 368 -1.40 -12.42 -25.46
CA ILE A 368 -0.11 -11.89 -25.93
C ILE A 368 0.24 -10.61 -25.16
N ILE A 369 -0.73 -9.69 -25.02
CA ILE A 369 -0.57 -8.45 -24.27
C ILE A 369 -0.28 -8.76 -22.79
N GLU A 370 -0.98 -9.71 -22.19
CA GLU A 370 -0.73 -10.16 -20.81
C GLU A 370 0.68 -10.73 -20.64
N ALA A 371 1.13 -11.60 -21.55
CA ALA A 371 2.47 -12.18 -21.49
C ALA A 371 3.58 -11.13 -21.63
N ILE A 372 3.44 -10.19 -22.58
CA ILE A 372 4.37 -9.07 -22.75
C ILE A 372 4.34 -8.17 -21.51
N GLY A 373 3.15 -7.84 -21.00
CA GLY A 373 2.98 -7.03 -19.79
C GLY A 373 3.67 -7.63 -18.58
N PHE A 374 3.60 -8.96 -18.41
CA PHE A 374 4.31 -9.66 -17.34
C PHE A 374 5.84 -9.57 -17.48
N ILE A 375 6.38 -9.74 -18.70
CA ILE A 375 7.82 -9.58 -18.96
C ILE A 375 8.28 -8.15 -18.69
N VAL A 376 7.53 -7.14 -19.18
CA VAL A 376 7.82 -5.73 -18.94
C VAL A 376 7.76 -5.40 -17.45
N PHE A 377 6.79 -5.95 -16.73
CA PHE A 377 6.71 -5.83 -15.27
C PHE A 377 7.97 -6.36 -14.59
N LEU A 378 8.46 -7.55 -14.94
CA LEU A 378 9.69 -8.10 -14.35
C LEU A 378 10.91 -7.21 -14.61
N VAL A 379 11.02 -6.65 -15.82
CA VAL A 379 12.08 -5.70 -16.18
C VAL A 379 11.97 -4.42 -15.34
N PHE A 380 10.77 -3.83 -15.22
CA PHE A 380 10.56 -2.61 -14.44
C PHE A 380 10.79 -2.83 -12.93
N ALA A 381 10.42 -4.00 -12.42
CA ALA A 381 10.66 -4.40 -11.04
C ALA A 381 12.17 -4.49 -10.76
N TYR A 382 12.92 -5.15 -11.65
CA TYR A 382 14.38 -5.26 -11.55
C TYR A 382 15.07 -3.89 -11.60
N LEU A 383 14.58 -2.96 -12.42
CA LEU A 383 15.11 -1.61 -12.55
C LEU A 383 14.67 -0.65 -11.42
N GLY A 384 13.80 -1.09 -10.49
CA GLY A 384 13.32 -0.26 -9.37
C GLY A 384 12.37 0.88 -9.79
N ILE A 385 11.74 0.79 -10.96
CA ILE A 385 10.89 1.86 -11.53
C ILE A 385 9.45 1.76 -11.01
N ILE A 386 9.07 0.62 -10.41
CA ILE A 386 7.69 0.35 -10.00
C ILE A 386 7.30 1.16 -8.76
N ASN A 387 6.20 1.89 -8.87
CA ASN A 387 5.48 2.41 -7.71
C ASN A 387 4.66 1.27 -7.07
N TRP A 388 5.22 0.65 -6.03
CA TRP A 388 4.61 -0.50 -5.35
C TRP A 388 3.21 -0.24 -4.78
N PRO A 389 2.93 0.90 -4.11
CA PRO A 389 1.56 1.22 -3.69
C PRO A 389 0.55 1.22 -4.84
N PHE A 390 0.88 1.92 -5.94
CA PHE A 390 0.00 1.98 -7.10
C PHE A 390 -0.19 0.60 -7.75
N PHE A 391 0.88 -0.19 -7.84
CA PHE A 391 0.82 -1.56 -8.34
C PHE A 391 -0.14 -2.43 -7.53
N PHE A 392 -0.03 -2.46 -6.20
CA PHE A 392 -0.90 -3.28 -5.36
C PHE A 392 -2.36 -2.81 -5.38
N LEU A 393 -2.60 -1.49 -5.49
CA LEU A 393 -3.94 -0.94 -5.66
C LEU A 393 -4.59 -1.40 -6.97
N ILE A 394 -3.88 -1.26 -8.10
CA ILE A 394 -4.38 -1.67 -9.43
C ILE A 394 -4.56 -3.20 -9.49
N LEU A 395 -3.61 -3.97 -8.96
CA LEU A 395 -3.71 -5.42 -8.89
C LEU A 395 -4.94 -5.85 -8.07
N GLY A 396 -5.13 -5.25 -6.89
CA GLY A 396 -6.29 -5.49 -6.05
C GLY A 396 -7.60 -5.16 -6.76
N PHE A 397 -7.65 -4.02 -7.46
CA PHE A 397 -8.81 -3.62 -8.24
C PHE A 397 -9.15 -4.60 -9.38
N ILE A 398 -8.16 -5.02 -10.17
CA ILE A 398 -8.36 -5.97 -11.28
C ILE A 398 -8.85 -7.33 -10.76
N LEU A 399 -8.22 -7.85 -9.69
CA LEU A 399 -8.64 -9.11 -9.06
C LEU A 399 -10.05 -9.02 -8.51
N LEU A 400 -10.40 -7.92 -7.84
CA LEU A 400 -11.73 -7.69 -7.29
C LEU A 400 -12.79 -7.56 -8.39
N PHE A 401 -12.47 -6.86 -9.48
CA PHE A 401 -13.33 -6.73 -10.65
C PHE A 401 -13.60 -8.10 -11.29
N GLY A 402 -12.56 -8.90 -11.55
CA GLY A 402 -12.69 -10.24 -12.11
C GLY A 402 -13.49 -11.20 -11.22
N PHE A 403 -13.26 -11.12 -9.91
CA PHE A 403 -14.04 -11.87 -8.93
C PHE A 403 -15.51 -11.45 -8.93
N THR A 404 -15.79 -10.14 -8.90
CA THR A 404 -17.16 -9.60 -8.90
C THR A 404 -17.88 -9.94 -10.20
N TYR A 405 -17.21 -9.86 -11.35
CA TYR A 405 -17.77 -10.26 -12.64
C TYR A 405 -18.14 -11.75 -12.67
N SER A 406 -17.31 -12.60 -12.08
CA SER A 406 -17.56 -14.04 -11.96
C SER A 406 -18.71 -14.35 -10.99
N VAL A 407 -18.78 -13.65 -9.86
CA VAL A 407 -19.90 -13.74 -8.90
C VAL A 407 -21.20 -13.25 -9.55
N PHE A 408 -21.14 -12.19 -10.33
CA PHE A 408 -22.28 -11.69 -11.11
C PHE A 408 -22.77 -12.74 -12.13
N ALA A 409 -21.86 -13.44 -12.80
CA ALA A 409 -22.22 -14.55 -13.69
C ALA A 409 -22.90 -15.71 -12.93
N ILE A 410 -22.40 -16.07 -11.74
CA ILE A 410 -23.02 -17.07 -10.86
C ILE A 410 -24.41 -16.61 -10.41
N LEU A 411 -24.57 -15.33 -10.07
CA LEU A 411 -25.87 -14.76 -9.70
C LEU A 411 -26.85 -14.84 -10.87
N MET A 412 -26.43 -14.49 -12.09
CA MET A 412 -27.24 -14.60 -13.29
C MET A 412 -27.66 -16.05 -13.55
N GLU A 413 -26.76 -17.02 -13.35
CA GLU A 413 -27.06 -18.46 -13.43
C GLU A 413 -28.13 -18.88 -12.41
N VAL A 414 -28.03 -18.44 -11.16
CA VAL A 414 -29.00 -18.74 -10.10
C VAL A 414 -30.35 -18.08 -10.38
N MET A 415 -30.38 -16.86 -10.90
CA MET A 415 -31.61 -16.13 -11.20
C MET A 415 -32.36 -16.67 -12.42
N THR A 416 -31.69 -17.37 -13.31
CA THR A 416 -32.25 -17.80 -14.60
C THR A 416 -32.62 -19.29 -14.59
N TYR A 417 -31.63 -20.17 -14.42
CA TYR A 417 -31.83 -21.63 -14.53
C TYR A 417 -31.77 -22.33 -13.18
N ASN A 418 -31.00 -21.80 -12.24
CA ASN A 418 -30.80 -22.37 -10.91
C ASN A 418 -30.50 -23.88 -10.94
N GLN A 419 -29.62 -24.31 -11.86
CA GLN A 419 -29.31 -25.74 -12.03
C GLN A 419 -28.63 -26.32 -10.77
N TYR A 420 -27.75 -25.52 -10.15
CA TYR A 420 -27.06 -25.88 -8.91
C TYR A 420 -27.84 -25.41 -7.69
N LYS A 421 -28.89 -26.16 -7.34
CA LYS A 421 -29.85 -25.78 -6.27
C LYS A 421 -29.27 -25.78 -4.85
N ARG A 422 -28.12 -26.42 -4.63
CA ARG A 422 -27.51 -26.50 -3.28
C ARG A 422 -26.66 -25.26 -3.04
N TYR A 423 -26.88 -24.62 -1.90
CA TYR A 423 -26.03 -23.51 -1.42
C TYR A 423 -24.54 -23.88 -1.38
N SER A 424 -24.20 -25.15 -1.17
CA SER A 424 -22.81 -25.65 -1.14
C SER A 424 -22.14 -25.56 -2.50
N ASP A 425 -22.91 -25.75 -3.57
CA ASP A 425 -22.40 -25.72 -4.93
C ASP A 425 -22.17 -24.28 -5.36
N ILE A 426 -23.06 -23.37 -4.98
CA ILE A 426 -22.86 -21.92 -5.16
C ILE A 426 -21.63 -21.43 -4.40
N LEU A 427 -21.47 -21.80 -3.13
CA LEU A 427 -20.28 -21.44 -2.35
C LEU A 427 -19.00 -21.99 -2.99
N ARG A 428 -19.02 -23.23 -3.48
CA ARG A 428 -17.88 -23.82 -4.20
C ARG A 428 -17.57 -23.07 -5.49
N LEU A 429 -18.58 -22.61 -6.24
CA LEU A 429 -18.38 -21.77 -7.42
C LEU A 429 -17.78 -20.41 -7.07
N VAL A 430 -18.24 -19.76 -6.00
CA VAL A 430 -17.66 -18.49 -5.52
C VAL A 430 -16.21 -18.66 -5.09
N ILE A 431 -15.88 -19.72 -4.33
CA ILE A 431 -14.50 -20.06 -4.00
C ILE A 431 -13.67 -20.33 -5.27
N THR A 432 -14.27 -21.01 -6.26
CA THR A 432 -13.60 -21.28 -7.53
C THR A 432 -13.32 -20.00 -8.30
N ALA A 433 -14.23 -19.02 -8.29
CA ALA A 433 -14.04 -17.70 -8.88
C ALA A 433 -12.90 -16.92 -8.22
N PHE A 434 -12.72 -17.06 -6.92
CA PHE A 434 -11.59 -16.44 -6.21
C PHE A 434 -10.24 -17.10 -6.57
N LEU A 435 -10.22 -18.43 -6.75
CA LEU A 435 -8.98 -19.18 -7.00
C LEU A 435 -8.56 -19.21 -8.49
N GLU A 436 -9.50 -19.01 -9.41
CA GLU A 436 -9.28 -19.10 -10.85
C GLU A 436 -8.14 -18.19 -11.39
N PRO A 437 -8.03 -16.91 -10.99
CA PRO A 437 -6.96 -16.02 -11.48
C PRO A 437 -5.55 -16.50 -11.12
N PHE A 438 -5.41 -17.30 -10.07
CA PHE A 438 -4.12 -17.75 -9.55
C PHE A 438 -3.73 -19.14 -10.05
N LEU A 439 -4.71 -20.04 -10.22
CA LEU A 439 -4.45 -21.46 -10.49
C LEU A 439 -4.77 -21.89 -11.93
N PHE A 440 -5.72 -21.23 -12.59
CA PHE A 440 -6.22 -21.65 -13.90
C PHE A 440 -5.87 -20.65 -15.01
N HIS A 441 -6.13 -19.35 -14.79
CA HIS A 441 -5.90 -18.31 -15.80
C HIS A 441 -4.45 -18.27 -16.34
N PRO A 442 -3.39 -18.31 -15.49
CA PRO A 442 -2.02 -18.29 -15.99
C PRO A 442 -1.70 -19.48 -16.91
N PHE A 443 -2.28 -20.65 -16.63
CA PHE A 443 -2.13 -21.84 -17.47
C PHE A 443 -2.84 -21.69 -18.82
N VAL A 444 -4.01 -21.06 -18.86
CA VAL A 444 -4.75 -20.79 -20.10
C VAL A 444 -4.00 -19.78 -20.97
N VAL A 445 -3.46 -18.71 -20.37
CA VAL A 445 -2.61 -17.73 -21.06
C VAL A 445 -1.39 -18.44 -21.66
N TRP A 446 -0.67 -19.22 -20.86
CA TRP A 446 0.47 -20.01 -21.33
C TRP A 446 0.11 -20.95 -22.50
N SER A 447 -1.00 -21.68 -22.38
CA SER A 447 -1.46 -22.60 -23.43
C SER A 447 -1.83 -21.88 -24.73
N SER A 448 -2.38 -20.66 -24.63
CA SER A 448 -2.73 -19.81 -25.76
C SER A 448 -1.48 -19.25 -26.45
N ILE A 449 -0.45 -18.87 -25.68
CA ILE A 449 0.87 -18.50 -26.23
C ILE A 449 1.52 -19.68 -26.94
N GLN A 450 1.46 -20.88 -26.38
CA GLN A 450 1.94 -22.08 -27.07
C GLN A 450 1.18 -22.33 -28.38
N GLY A 451 -0.13 -22.10 -28.40
CA GLY A 451 -0.94 -22.15 -29.63
C GLY A 451 -0.46 -21.18 -30.71
N ASN A 452 -0.12 -19.95 -30.32
CA ASN A 452 0.48 -18.96 -31.23
C ASN A 452 1.82 -19.44 -31.81
N ILE A 453 2.70 -19.99 -30.96
CA ILE A 453 4.01 -20.50 -31.38
C ILE A 453 3.87 -21.70 -32.32
N ASP A 454 2.97 -22.64 -32.00
CA ASP A 454 2.75 -23.85 -32.81
C ASP A 454 2.15 -23.54 -34.18
N LEU A 455 1.32 -22.50 -34.29
CA LEU A 455 0.81 -22.00 -35.57
C LEU A 455 1.95 -21.50 -36.46
N VAL A 456 2.85 -20.68 -35.90
CA VAL A 456 4.04 -20.17 -36.61
C VAL A 456 4.95 -21.33 -37.03
N ARG A 457 5.05 -22.38 -36.21
CA ARG A 457 5.81 -23.61 -36.48
C ARG A 457 5.11 -24.61 -37.39
N ARG A 458 3.91 -24.30 -37.91
CA ARG A 458 3.11 -25.16 -38.81
C ARG A 458 2.87 -26.59 -38.30
N LYS A 459 2.69 -26.76 -36.98
CA LYS A 459 2.33 -28.07 -36.41
C LYS A 459 0.84 -28.36 -36.65
N ASN A 460 0.54 -29.17 -37.65
CA ASN A 460 -0.85 -29.49 -38.05
C ASN A 460 -1.43 -30.75 -37.40
N THR A 461 -0.67 -31.46 -36.55
CA THR A 461 -1.11 -32.75 -35.98
C THR A 461 -1.95 -32.57 -34.71
N TRP A 462 -3.07 -33.30 -34.66
CA TRP A 462 -3.89 -33.47 -33.47
C TRP A 462 -3.30 -34.59 -32.60
N GLY A 463 -3.16 -34.34 -31.30
CA GLY A 463 -2.81 -35.40 -30.34
C GLY A 463 -4.08 -36.06 -29.80
N GLU A 464 -4.08 -37.38 -29.62
CA GLU A 464 -5.22 -38.15 -29.12
C GLU A 464 -5.78 -37.56 -27.81
N MET A 465 -7.10 -37.33 -27.78
CA MET A 465 -7.83 -36.94 -26.57
C MET A 465 -8.36 -38.20 -25.90
N THR A 466 -7.65 -38.71 -24.90
CA THR A 466 -8.18 -39.80 -24.04
C THR A 466 -9.18 -39.21 -23.05
N ARG A 467 -10.47 -39.55 -23.20
CA ARG A 467 -11.56 -39.19 -22.27
C ARG A 467 -11.78 -40.29 -21.24
N THR A 468 -12.37 -39.96 -20.09
CA THR A 468 -12.54 -40.91 -18.97
C THR A 468 -13.88 -41.66 -18.99
N GLY A 469 -14.86 -41.19 -19.78
CA GLY A 469 -16.18 -41.82 -19.88
C GLY A 469 -17.10 -41.49 -18.70
N PHE A 470 -18.40 -41.77 -18.84
CA PHE A 470 -19.45 -41.35 -17.90
C PHE A 470 -19.70 -42.30 -16.71
N ALA A 471 -18.73 -43.13 -16.31
CA ALA A 471 -18.90 -44.06 -15.20
C ALA A 471 -19.05 -43.29 -13.86
N GLY A 472 -20.25 -43.33 -13.29
CA GLY A 472 -20.58 -42.63 -12.04
C GLY A 472 -20.04 -43.34 -10.80
N ASP A 473 -19.18 -42.67 -10.04
CA ASP A 473 -18.87 -43.07 -8.67
C ASP A 473 -20.11 -42.92 -7.78
N ALA A 474 -20.46 -44.00 -7.06
CA ALA A 474 -21.63 -44.11 -6.19
C ALA A 474 -21.77 -42.95 -5.18
N GLU A 475 -23.02 -42.57 -4.91
CA GLU A 475 -23.41 -41.51 -3.96
C GLU A 475 -22.91 -41.80 -2.53
N VAL A 476 -22.05 -40.92 -2.01
CA VAL A 476 -21.94 -40.70 -0.56
C VAL A 476 -23.06 -39.71 -0.18
N LYS A 477 -24.06 -40.20 0.56
CA LYS A 477 -25.09 -39.36 1.20
C LYS A 477 -24.40 -38.37 2.15
N ILE A 478 -24.40 -37.09 1.79
CA ILE A 478 -24.12 -36.00 2.72
C ILE A 478 -25.46 -35.30 2.98
N GLU A 479 -25.97 -35.44 4.20
CA GLU A 479 -27.13 -34.71 4.68
C GLU A 479 -26.87 -33.20 4.66
N ASN A 480 -27.73 -32.47 3.95
CA ASN A 480 -27.65 -31.01 3.83
C ASN A 480 -28.09 -30.34 5.14
N ASN A 481 -27.12 -30.07 6.01
CA ASN A 481 -27.25 -29.13 7.12
C ASN A 481 -26.48 -27.82 6.85
N LEU A 482 -26.24 -27.44 5.59
CA LEU A 482 -25.30 -26.37 5.23
C LEU A 482 -25.55 -24.99 5.90
N PRO A 483 -26.80 -24.51 6.09
CA PRO A 483 -27.04 -23.29 6.86
C PRO A 483 -26.59 -23.45 8.31
N LYS A 484 -26.87 -24.61 8.93
CA LYS A 484 -26.39 -24.95 10.28
C LYS A 484 -24.88 -25.16 10.32
N GLU A 485 -24.27 -25.70 9.28
CA GLU A 485 -22.82 -25.94 9.21
C GLU A 485 -22.04 -24.64 8.99
N ILE A 486 -22.55 -23.71 8.18
CA ILE A 486 -21.98 -22.37 8.01
C ILE A 486 -22.15 -21.57 9.30
N LEU A 487 -23.35 -21.57 9.90
CA LEU A 487 -23.58 -20.90 11.18
C LEU A 487 -22.72 -21.51 12.28
N TYR A 488 -22.56 -22.84 12.30
CA TYR A 488 -21.69 -23.55 13.22
C TYR A 488 -20.22 -23.18 13.00
N LYS A 489 -19.74 -23.16 11.75
CA LYS A 489 -18.35 -22.76 11.43
C LYS A 489 -18.10 -21.30 11.75
N LEU A 490 -19.04 -20.40 11.48
CA LEU A 490 -18.95 -18.98 11.82
C LEU A 490 -18.97 -18.77 13.34
N ASN A 491 -19.88 -19.42 14.06
CA ASN A 491 -19.96 -19.38 15.53
C ASN A 491 -18.68 -19.97 16.14
N HIS A 492 -18.21 -21.11 15.62
CA HIS A 492 -16.97 -21.73 16.07
C HIS A 492 -15.76 -20.85 15.79
N ALA A 493 -15.64 -20.29 14.58
CA ALA A 493 -14.57 -19.37 14.23
C ALA A 493 -14.59 -18.12 15.12
N THR A 494 -15.77 -17.57 15.39
CA THR A 494 -15.95 -16.39 16.25
C THR A 494 -15.59 -16.68 17.70
N VAL A 495 -16.02 -17.82 18.25
CA VAL A 495 -15.65 -18.26 19.61
C VAL A 495 -14.15 -18.48 19.71
N VAL A 496 -13.54 -19.18 18.74
CA VAL A 496 -12.10 -19.43 18.72
C VAL A 496 -11.34 -18.12 18.59
N PHE A 497 -11.73 -17.24 17.67
CA PHE A 497 -11.12 -15.93 17.51
C PHE A 497 -11.19 -15.12 18.82
N ALA A 498 -12.37 -15.05 19.45
CA ALA A 498 -12.57 -14.33 20.68
C ALA A 498 -11.69 -14.87 21.82
N SER A 499 -11.56 -16.20 21.97
CA SER A 499 -10.65 -16.79 22.97
C SER A 499 -9.18 -16.43 22.70
N PHE A 500 -8.71 -16.48 21.45
CA PHE A 500 -7.34 -16.08 21.11
C PHE A 500 -7.12 -14.57 21.26
N SER A 501 -8.13 -13.77 20.94
CA SER A 501 -8.08 -12.32 21.03
C SER A 501 -8.07 -11.83 22.47
N LEU A 502 -8.82 -12.46 23.37
CA LEU A 502 -8.75 -12.17 24.81
C LEU A 502 -7.41 -12.56 25.44
N VAL A 503 -6.78 -13.65 24.99
CA VAL A 503 -5.40 -13.97 25.42
C VAL A 503 -4.43 -12.87 25.00
N TRP A 504 -4.59 -12.34 23.78
CA TRP A 504 -3.75 -11.24 23.32
C TRP A 504 -3.99 -9.96 24.14
N LEU A 505 -5.24 -9.61 24.46
CA LEU A 505 -5.55 -8.49 25.33
C LEU A 505 -4.91 -8.65 26.73
N PHE A 506 -4.97 -9.85 27.31
CA PHE A 506 -4.32 -10.12 28.60
C PHE A 506 -2.80 -9.93 28.53
N ILE A 507 -2.17 -10.36 27.43
CA ILE A 507 -0.74 -10.13 27.19
C ILE A 507 -0.43 -8.63 27.10
N LEU A 508 -1.27 -7.85 26.39
CA LEU A 508 -1.13 -6.38 26.33
C LEU A 508 -1.22 -5.79 27.74
N PHE A 509 -2.24 -6.12 28.53
CA PHE A 509 -2.36 -5.64 29.92
C PHE A 509 -1.15 -5.98 30.78
N ALA A 510 -0.61 -7.20 30.65
CA ALA A 510 0.58 -7.60 31.39
C ALA A 510 1.80 -6.76 31.00
N LEU A 511 1.97 -6.47 29.70
CA LEU A 511 3.06 -5.62 29.20
C LEU A 511 2.92 -4.17 29.67
N SER A 512 1.73 -3.59 29.60
CA SER A 512 1.50 -2.20 29.97
C SER A 512 1.52 -2.00 31.48
N THR A 513 1.11 -3.00 32.25
CA THR A 513 1.29 -3.01 33.71
C THR A 513 2.77 -3.11 34.07
N TYR A 514 3.52 -3.96 33.34
CA TYR A 514 4.98 -4.01 33.50
C TYR A 514 5.64 -2.68 33.14
N GLU A 515 5.27 -2.06 32.02
CA GLU A 515 5.73 -0.71 31.63
C GLU A 515 5.42 0.30 32.73
N PHE A 516 4.18 0.34 33.24
CA PHE A 516 3.76 1.27 34.27
C PHE A 516 4.55 1.08 35.58
N ILE A 517 4.77 -0.17 36.02
CA ILE A 517 5.55 -0.47 37.23
C ILE A 517 7.03 -0.15 37.02
N PHE A 518 7.61 -0.59 35.90
CA PHE A 518 9.02 -0.39 35.58
C PHE A 518 9.35 1.10 35.54
N ASN A 519 8.60 1.88 34.76
CA ASN A 519 8.82 3.33 34.66
C ASN A 519 8.43 4.05 35.96
N GLY A 520 7.45 3.56 36.72
CA GLY A 520 7.11 4.11 38.04
C GLY A 520 8.23 3.93 39.08
N LEU A 521 8.93 2.80 39.04
CA LEU A 521 10.10 2.52 39.90
C LEU A 521 11.33 3.32 39.46
N GLU A 522 11.58 3.43 38.16
CA GLU A 522 12.74 4.16 37.60
C GLU A 522 12.56 5.69 37.61
N HIS A 523 11.35 6.19 37.37
CA HIS A 523 11.12 7.63 37.10
C HIS A 523 10.14 8.32 38.04
N GLN A 524 9.62 7.61 39.05
CA GLN A 524 8.55 8.01 39.97
C GLN A 524 7.14 7.72 39.44
N PHE A 525 6.27 7.23 40.35
CA PHE A 525 4.86 7.02 40.06
C PHE A 525 4.10 8.35 39.90
N PRO A 526 3.13 8.43 38.98
CA PRO A 526 2.22 9.57 38.87
C PRO A 526 1.43 9.81 40.17
N GLU A 527 1.08 11.06 40.49
CA GLU A 527 0.28 11.38 41.68
C GLU A 527 -1.09 10.67 41.68
N GLN A 528 -1.73 10.58 40.50
CA GLN A 528 -3.02 9.92 40.32
C GLN A 528 -2.86 8.50 39.77
N ILE A 529 -2.20 7.61 40.54
CA ILE A 529 -1.85 6.24 40.12
C ILE A 529 -3.05 5.48 39.53
N GLN A 530 -4.20 5.48 40.22
CA GLN A 530 -5.38 4.71 39.81
C GLN A 530 -5.96 5.19 38.47
N ILE A 531 -6.13 6.50 38.31
CA ILE A 531 -6.67 7.11 37.08
C ILE A 531 -5.70 6.87 35.92
N THR A 532 -4.40 7.02 36.16
CA THR A 532 -3.37 6.80 35.14
C THR A 532 -3.35 5.35 34.66
N LEU A 533 -3.41 4.39 35.59
CA LEU A 533 -3.45 2.96 35.25
C LEU A 533 -4.72 2.59 34.49
N LEU A 534 -5.88 3.13 34.87
CA LEU A 534 -7.13 2.94 34.12
C LEU A 534 -7.02 3.48 32.69
N GLN A 535 -6.36 4.63 32.50
CA GLN A 535 -6.14 5.20 31.17
C GLN A 535 -5.19 4.34 30.31
N VAL A 536 -4.09 3.82 30.90
CA VAL A 536 -3.17 2.89 30.24
C VAL A 536 -3.94 1.67 29.71
N LEU A 537 -4.68 0.99 30.59
CA LEU A 537 -5.43 -0.22 30.22
C LEU A 537 -6.59 0.10 29.26
N GLY A 538 -7.24 1.25 29.42
CA GLY A 538 -8.29 1.70 28.49
C GLY A 538 -7.76 1.92 27.07
N ASN A 539 -6.57 2.52 26.94
CA ASN A 539 -5.93 2.72 25.65
C ASN A 539 -5.50 1.40 25.00
N ASP A 540 -5.10 0.39 25.78
CA ASP A 540 -4.86 -0.96 25.28
C ASP A 540 -6.12 -1.63 24.73
N VAL A 541 -7.25 -1.49 25.43
CA VAL A 541 -8.54 -2.02 24.95
C VAL A 541 -8.90 -1.38 23.62
N LEU A 542 -8.75 -0.06 23.48
CA LEU A 542 -9.03 0.64 22.22
C LEU A 542 -8.12 0.15 21.09
N TYR A 543 -6.81 0.08 21.31
CA TYR A 543 -5.87 -0.46 20.32
C TYR A 543 -6.22 -1.90 19.92
N TRP A 544 -6.46 -2.75 20.90
CA TRP A 544 -6.85 -4.14 20.70
C TRP A 544 -8.15 -4.27 19.89
N LEU A 545 -9.17 -3.45 20.17
CA LEU A 545 -10.42 -3.41 19.41
C LEU A 545 -10.19 -2.97 17.96
N LYS A 546 -9.41 -1.90 17.72
CA LYS A 546 -9.10 -1.42 16.36
C LYS A 546 -8.44 -2.52 15.53
N ILE A 547 -7.39 -3.15 16.05
CA ILE A 547 -6.64 -4.19 15.32
C ILE A 547 -7.43 -5.50 15.18
N SER A 548 -8.23 -5.86 16.20
CA SER A 548 -9.07 -7.06 16.14
C SER A 548 -10.07 -7.06 14.99
N SER A 549 -10.44 -5.90 14.44
CA SER A 549 -11.43 -5.80 13.36
C SER A 549 -10.90 -6.43 12.07
N GLY A 550 -9.69 -6.02 11.66
CA GLY A 550 -8.99 -6.56 10.52
C GLY A 550 -8.58 -8.02 10.74
N LEU A 551 -8.10 -8.36 11.94
CA LEU A 551 -7.73 -9.73 12.28
C LEU A 551 -8.94 -10.68 12.26
N TYR A 552 -10.12 -10.22 12.69
CA TYR A 552 -11.34 -11.02 12.70
C TYR A 552 -11.79 -11.37 11.28
N VAL A 553 -11.77 -10.42 10.36
CA VAL A 553 -12.12 -10.64 8.95
C VAL A 553 -11.18 -11.68 8.34
N LEU A 554 -9.87 -11.50 8.50
CA LEU A 554 -8.86 -12.41 7.98
C LEU A 554 -8.97 -13.80 8.61
N PHE A 555 -9.09 -13.88 9.94
CA PHE A 555 -9.20 -15.13 10.67
C PHE A 555 -10.44 -15.91 10.25
N THR A 556 -11.60 -15.23 10.20
CA THR A 556 -12.86 -15.84 9.82
C THR A 556 -12.75 -16.36 8.39
N ALA A 557 -12.31 -15.56 7.42
CA ALA A 557 -12.16 -15.99 6.04
C ALA A 557 -11.28 -17.24 5.89
N ILE A 558 -10.13 -17.30 6.57
CA ILE A 558 -9.19 -18.43 6.50
C ILE A 558 -9.77 -19.66 7.24
N SER A 559 -10.48 -19.45 8.34
CA SER A 559 -11.02 -20.54 9.17
C SER A 559 -12.05 -21.41 8.44
N PHE A 560 -12.72 -20.86 7.42
CA PHE A 560 -13.62 -21.62 6.54
C PHE A 560 -12.89 -22.65 5.67
N PHE A 561 -11.60 -22.44 5.39
CA PHE A 561 -10.74 -23.39 4.68
C PHE A 561 -9.95 -24.27 5.65
N SER A 562 -9.33 -23.67 6.67
CA SER A 562 -8.56 -24.37 7.68
C SER A 562 -8.47 -23.56 8.97
N SER A 563 -9.16 -24.04 10.01
CA SER A 563 -9.08 -23.47 11.36
C SER A 563 -7.67 -23.56 11.95
N HIS A 564 -6.87 -24.54 11.52
CA HIS A 564 -5.48 -24.70 11.96
C HIS A 564 -4.58 -23.61 11.37
N ILE A 565 -4.73 -23.31 10.08
CA ILE A 565 -3.96 -22.26 9.41
C ILE A 565 -4.38 -20.89 9.94
N ALA A 566 -5.69 -20.65 10.11
CA ALA A 566 -6.20 -19.40 10.70
C ALA A 566 -5.59 -19.13 12.09
N LYS A 567 -5.58 -20.13 12.98
CA LYS A 567 -4.92 -20.06 14.29
C LYS A 567 -3.42 -19.74 14.18
N ARG A 568 -2.69 -20.42 13.30
CA ARG A 568 -1.24 -20.17 13.13
C ARG A 568 -0.96 -18.75 12.65
N ILE A 569 -1.69 -18.28 11.63
CA ILE A 569 -1.53 -16.92 11.10
C ILE A 569 -1.87 -15.88 12.16
N TYR A 570 -2.96 -16.07 12.90
CA TYR A 570 -3.31 -15.18 14.02
C TYR A 570 -2.21 -15.12 15.07
N VAL A 571 -1.72 -16.28 15.53
CA VAL A 571 -0.67 -16.35 16.55
C VAL A 571 0.61 -15.67 16.08
N VAL A 572 1.05 -15.93 14.84
CA VAL A 572 2.24 -15.27 14.26
C VAL A 572 2.03 -13.75 14.22
N THR A 573 0.87 -13.30 13.74
CA THR A 573 0.57 -11.86 13.64
C THR A 573 0.52 -11.20 15.02
N ALA A 574 -0.15 -11.81 15.98
CA ALA A 574 -0.23 -11.31 17.36
C ALA A 574 1.15 -11.29 18.05
N ILE A 575 2.00 -12.30 17.81
CA ILE A 575 3.40 -12.29 18.29
C ILE A 575 4.17 -11.11 17.69
N VAL A 576 4.09 -10.89 16.37
CA VAL A 576 4.78 -9.78 15.71
C VAL A 576 4.33 -8.43 16.28
N LEU A 577 3.02 -8.23 16.44
CA LEU A 577 2.47 -7.01 17.04
C LEU A 577 2.93 -6.83 18.49
N THR A 578 3.00 -7.91 19.27
CA THR A 578 3.46 -7.88 20.66
C THR A 578 4.95 -7.58 20.76
N VAL A 579 5.78 -8.18 19.91
CA VAL A 579 7.23 -7.90 19.86
C VAL A 579 7.47 -6.44 19.46
N THR A 580 6.67 -5.92 18.53
CA THR A 580 6.71 -4.50 18.15
C THR A 580 6.37 -3.61 19.35
N GLN A 581 5.30 -3.91 20.10
CA GLN A 581 4.96 -3.19 21.32
C GLN A 581 6.09 -3.23 22.36
N ILE A 582 6.73 -4.38 22.58
CA ILE A 582 7.87 -4.51 23.51
C ILE A 582 9.04 -3.62 23.08
N ALA A 583 9.37 -3.60 21.78
CA ALA A 583 10.45 -2.76 21.26
C ALA A 583 10.14 -1.26 21.46
N LEU A 584 8.89 -0.85 21.23
CA LEU A 584 8.44 0.52 21.42
C LEU A 584 8.38 0.93 22.91
N ILE A 585 7.98 0.01 23.80
CA ILE A 585 8.03 0.21 25.27
C ILE A 585 9.48 0.39 25.71
N ASN A 586 10.40 -0.45 25.25
CA ASN A 586 11.81 -0.35 25.61
C ASN A 586 12.44 0.97 25.13
N TYR A 587 12.08 1.41 23.91
CA TYR A 587 12.46 2.73 23.41
C TYR A 587 11.90 3.83 24.33
N PHE A 588 10.60 3.80 24.64
CA PHE A 588 9.97 4.79 25.50
C PHE A 588 10.58 4.81 26.91
N SER A 589 10.84 3.67 27.53
CA SER A 589 11.49 3.58 28.85
C SER A 589 12.91 4.12 28.87
N THR A 590 13.55 4.28 27.71
CA THR A 590 14.86 4.90 27.59
C THR A 590 14.76 6.39 27.24
N ALA A 591 13.90 6.73 26.29
CA ALA A 591 13.81 8.07 25.69
C ALA A 591 12.77 8.98 26.36
N LEU A 592 11.86 8.42 27.17
CA LEU A 592 10.71 9.07 27.83
C LEU A 592 9.73 9.78 26.88
N VAL A 593 9.87 9.52 25.57
CA VAL A 593 9.03 10.03 24.48
C VAL A 593 8.69 8.84 23.57
N PRO A 594 7.44 8.68 23.10
CA PRO A 594 7.09 7.58 22.21
C PRO A 594 7.75 7.76 20.83
N LEU A 595 8.18 6.65 20.22
CA LEU A 595 8.66 6.66 18.83
C LEU A 595 7.47 6.81 17.89
N GLY A 596 7.52 7.79 16.99
CA GLY A 596 6.49 8.06 16.00
C GLY A 596 7.06 8.04 14.58
N ALA A 597 6.52 8.93 13.75
CA ALA A 597 6.97 9.08 12.36
C ALA A 597 8.40 9.62 12.22
N ASP A 598 8.97 10.21 13.27
CA ASP A 598 10.35 10.69 13.32
C ASP A 598 11.36 9.63 12.87
N LEU A 599 11.06 8.33 13.09
CA LEU A 599 11.83 7.21 12.55
C LEU A 599 12.14 7.33 11.05
N TYR A 600 11.18 7.83 10.26
CA TYR A 600 11.33 7.99 8.80
C TYR A 600 12.10 9.25 8.39
N GLY A 601 12.30 10.19 9.32
CA GLY A 601 13.10 11.39 9.13
C GLY A 601 14.60 11.20 9.39
N TYR A 602 15.00 10.08 10.00
CA TYR A 602 16.41 9.75 10.24
C TYR A 602 16.99 8.89 9.12
N SER A 603 18.25 9.14 8.75
CA SER A 603 18.94 8.25 7.81
C SER A 603 19.28 6.90 8.47
N ILE A 604 19.46 5.85 7.66
CA ILE A 604 19.92 4.54 8.17
C ILE A 604 21.26 4.66 8.90
N LYS A 605 22.12 5.61 8.50
CA LYS A 605 23.40 5.87 9.17
C LYS A 605 23.16 6.44 10.58
N ASP A 606 22.28 7.42 10.71
CA ASP A 606 21.96 8.06 11.99
C ASP A 606 21.30 7.08 12.96
N ILE A 607 20.39 6.24 12.45
CA ILE A 607 19.76 5.16 13.25
C ILE A 607 20.82 4.19 13.76
N LYS A 608 21.74 3.73 12.91
CA LYS A 608 22.82 2.82 13.31
C LYS A 608 23.77 3.45 14.33
N GLN A 609 24.09 4.72 14.15
CA GLN A 609 24.96 5.48 15.05
C GLN A 609 24.31 5.63 16.43
N THR A 610 23.03 5.98 16.47
CA THR A 610 22.23 6.11 17.70
C THR A 610 22.05 4.78 18.43
N LEU A 611 21.76 3.69 17.70
CA LEU A 611 21.66 2.34 18.26
C LEU A 611 23.00 1.82 18.78
N GLY A 612 24.11 2.17 18.11
CA GLY A 612 25.46 1.86 18.58
C GLY A 612 25.75 2.51 19.94
N ALA A 613 25.33 3.77 20.12
CA ALA A 613 25.49 4.51 21.37
C ALA A 613 24.61 4.00 22.52
N SER A 614 23.35 3.62 22.23
CA SER A 614 22.40 3.18 23.25
C SER A 614 22.69 1.79 23.80
N GLY A 615 23.41 0.95 23.04
CA GLY A 615 23.91 -0.33 23.52
C GLY A 615 23.79 -1.50 22.55
N GLY A 616 23.43 -1.30 21.28
CA GLY A 616 23.40 -2.37 20.28
C GLY A 616 22.51 -3.57 20.65
N VAL A 617 22.31 -4.47 19.69
CA VAL A 617 21.61 -5.74 19.95
C VAL A 617 22.66 -6.78 20.34
N ASN A 618 22.83 -7.04 21.64
CA ASN A 618 23.72 -8.10 22.12
C ASN A 618 23.02 -9.48 22.06
N ASN A 619 23.78 -10.57 22.01
CA ASN A 619 23.32 -11.96 22.04
C ASN A 619 22.37 -12.25 23.22
N ILE A 620 22.55 -11.59 24.36
CA ILE A 620 21.64 -11.71 25.53
C ILE A 620 20.25 -11.12 25.20
N ILE A 621 20.21 -9.96 24.53
CA ILE A 621 18.96 -9.32 24.11
C ILE A 621 18.26 -10.18 23.05
N LEU A 622 19.01 -10.72 22.08
CA LEU A 622 18.49 -11.65 21.08
C LEU A 622 17.93 -12.93 21.72
N ALA A 623 18.65 -13.51 22.69
CA ALA A 623 18.18 -14.68 23.44
C ALA A 623 16.93 -14.37 24.26
N GLY A 624 16.85 -13.18 24.87
CA GLY A 624 15.66 -12.69 25.59
C GLY A 624 14.45 -12.51 24.68
N ILE A 625 14.63 -11.94 23.48
CA ILE A 625 13.57 -11.82 22.46
C ILE A 625 13.09 -13.19 22.00
N LEU A 626 14.03 -14.12 21.72
CA LEU A 626 13.71 -15.51 21.36
C LEU A 626 12.92 -16.21 22.47
N LEU A 627 13.35 -16.09 23.73
CA LEU A 627 12.64 -16.65 24.87
C LEU A 627 11.24 -16.03 25.03
N GLY A 628 11.12 -14.70 24.85
CA GLY A 628 9.85 -13.99 24.86
C GLY A 628 8.90 -14.49 23.77
N ILE A 629 9.38 -14.69 22.54
CA ILE A 629 8.60 -15.26 21.44
C ILE A 629 8.13 -16.69 21.79
N ILE A 630 8.99 -17.52 22.38
CA ILE A 630 8.64 -18.88 22.83
C ILE A 630 7.55 -18.82 23.91
N MET A 631 7.68 -17.93 24.89
CA MET A 631 6.69 -17.74 25.96
C MET A 631 5.34 -17.26 25.41
N LEU A 632 5.34 -16.31 24.47
CA LEU A 632 4.13 -15.86 23.78
C LEU A 632 3.48 -17.01 22.99
N TRP A 633 4.28 -17.80 22.27
CA TRP A 633 3.77 -18.96 21.56
C TRP A 633 3.16 -20.00 22.50
N LEU A 634 3.81 -20.26 23.66
CA LEU A 634 3.26 -21.13 24.71
C LEU A 634 1.95 -20.58 25.29
N ALA A 635 1.87 -19.27 25.53
CA ALA A 635 0.65 -18.61 26.00
C ALA A 635 -0.51 -18.81 25.01
N PHE A 636 -0.28 -18.55 23.73
CA PHE A 636 -1.27 -18.80 22.67
C PHE A 636 -1.59 -20.29 22.45
N LYS A 637 -0.69 -21.20 22.83
CA LYS A 637 -0.94 -22.65 22.76
C LYS A 637 -1.81 -23.14 23.93
N LEU A 638 -1.59 -22.63 25.14
CA LEU A 638 -2.17 -23.14 26.38
C LEU A 638 -3.44 -22.40 26.80
N LEU A 639 -3.42 -21.07 26.79
CA LEU A 639 -4.46 -20.24 27.40
C LEU A 639 -5.80 -20.20 26.65
N PRO A 640 -5.87 -20.16 25.30
CA PRO A 640 -7.16 -20.06 24.61
C PRO A 640 -8.09 -21.23 24.92
N SER A 641 -7.54 -22.41 25.22
CA SER A 641 -8.30 -23.62 25.60
C SER A 641 -9.00 -23.50 26.96
N LYS A 642 -8.55 -22.58 27.83
CA LYS A 642 -9.12 -22.33 29.16
C LYS A 642 -10.28 -21.33 29.13
N ILE A 643 -10.40 -20.55 28.06
CA ILE A 643 -11.43 -19.52 27.89
C ILE A 643 -12.65 -20.13 27.19
N LYS A 644 -13.71 -20.40 27.97
CA LYS A 644 -14.99 -20.91 27.45
C LYS A 644 -15.98 -19.75 27.28
N LEU A 645 -16.20 -19.34 26.03
CA LEU A 645 -17.17 -18.29 25.70
C LEU A 645 -18.45 -18.88 25.12
N HIS A 646 -19.59 -18.36 25.57
CA HIS A 646 -20.86 -18.62 24.91
C HIS A 646 -20.87 -17.91 23.52
N PRO A 647 -21.38 -18.55 22.44
CA PRO A 647 -21.34 -17.96 21.10
C PRO A 647 -21.95 -16.55 21.00
N LEU A 648 -23.02 -16.27 21.73
CA LEU A 648 -23.65 -14.94 21.76
C LEU A 648 -22.71 -13.86 22.35
N VAL A 649 -21.89 -14.22 23.35
CA VAL A 649 -20.92 -13.31 23.96
C VAL A 649 -19.73 -13.11 23.02
N ALA A 650 -19.30 -14.16 22.32
CA ALA A 650 -18.19 -14.07 21.37
C ALA A 650 -18.49 -13.13 20.18
N VAL A 651 -19.75 -13.00 19.77
CA VAL A 651 -20.18 -12.09 18.68
C VAL A 651 -20.11 -10.61 19.08
N VAL A 652 -20.18 -10.30 20.38
CA VAL A 652 -20.07 -8.90 20.86
C VAL A 652 -18.71 -8.31 20.52
N LEU A 653 -17.64 -9.11 20.59
CA LEU A 653 -16.27 -8.64 20.37
C LEU A 653 -16.05 -8.09 18.94
N PRO A 654 -16.39 -8.82 17.85
CA PRO A 654 -16.36 -8.25 16.50
C PRO A 654 -17.20 -6.98 16.37
N LEU A 655 -18.40 -6.94 16.95
CA LEU A 655 -19.27 -5.75 16.87
C LEU A 655 -18.64 -4.52 17.53
N LEU A 656 -18.11 -4.66 18.74
CA LEU A 656 -17.37 -3.60 19.43
C LEU A 656 -16.12 -3.18 18.66
N SER A 657 -15.42 -4.17 18.08
CA SER A 657 -14.20 -3.95 17.31
C SER A 657 -14.45 -3.17 16.02
N PHE A 658 -15.51 -3.48 15.27
CA PHE A 658 -15.93 -2.67 14.13
C PHE A 658 -16.44 -1.28 14.54
N GLY A 659 -17.15 -1.16 15.66
CA GLY A 659 -17.57 0.13 16.21
C GLY A 659 -16.38 1.03 16.58
N ALA A 660 -15.31 0.45 17.13
CA ALA A 660 -14.09 1.16 17.52
C ALA A 660 -13.37 1.81 16.31
N LEU A 661 -13.53 1.30 15.09
CA LEU A 661 -12.97 1.92 13.88
C LEU A 661 -13.56 3.32 13.60
N PHE A 662 -14.78 3.58 14.06
CA PHE A 662 -15.46 4.87 13.92
C PHE A 662 -15.28 5.78 15.14
N SER A 663 -14.71 5.25 16.23
CA SER A 663 -14.43 6.06 17.42
C SER A 663 -13.23 6.97 17.15
N SER A 664 -13.48 8.27 17.03
CA SER A 664 -12.43 9.29 17.03
C SER A 664 -11.98 9.54 18.47
N PHE A 665 -11.35 8.54 19.08
CA PHE A 665 -10.72 8.71 20.39
C PHE A 665 -9.22 8.89 20.21
N THR A 666 -8.86 10.08 19.74
CA THR A 666 -7.51 10.59 19.96
C THR A 666 -7.60 11.50 21.18
N PRO A 667 -6.83 11.25 22.25
CA PRO A 667 -6.63 12.28 23.26
C PRO A 667 -5.78 13.38 22.62
N ASP A 668 -6.41 14.23 21.81
CA ASP A 668 -5.80 15.46 21.28
C ASP A 668 -5.63 16.51 22.39
N LYS A 669 -6.24 16.27 23.57
CA LYS A 669 -6.08 17.07 24.79
C LYS A 669 -5.16 16.35 25.76
N MET A 670 -4.18 17.08 26.30
CA MET A 670 -3.41 16.64 27.45
C MET A 670 -4.33 16.45 28.66
N LEU A 671 -4.20 15.31 29.32
CA LEU A 671 -5.00 14.95 30.51
C LEU A 671 -4.25 15.23 31.81
N PHE A 672 -2.92 15.22 31.77
CA PHE A 672 -2.05 15.40 32.93
C PHE A 672 -1.12 16.60 32.75
N LYS A 673 -0.62 17.18 33.84
CA LYS A 673 0.35 18.27 33.80
C LYS A 673 1.71 17.82 33.25
N SER A 674 2.19 16.65 33.68
CA SER A 674 3.49 16.10 33.29
C SER A 674 3.46 15.52 31.87
N GLU A 675 4.40 15.94 31.02
CA GLU A 675 4.57 15.36 29.67
C GLU A 675 4.87 13.86 29.76
N TYR A 676 5.71 13.44 30.70
CA TYR A 676 6.06 12.03 30.91
C TYR A 676 4.81 11.18 31.19
N VAL A 677 3.89 11.64 32.05
CA VAL A 677 2.65 10.90 32.36
C VAL A 677 1.73 10.82 31.15
N ASN A 678 1.60 11.90 30.36
CA ASN A 678 0.83 11.87 29.11
C ASN A 678 1.41 10.88 28.10
N ASN A 679 2.75 10.77 28.00
CA ASN A 679 3.39 9.79 27.13
C ASN A 679 3.29 8.35 27.67
N LEU A 680 3.31 8.17 29.00
CA LEU A 680 3.18 6.88 29.67
C LEU A 680 1.82 6.24 29.40
N VAL A 681 0.74 7.03 29.39
CA VAL A 681 -0.62 6.49 29.16
C VAL A 681 -0.87 6.04 27.71
N LEU A 682 -0.04 6.44 26.75
CA LEU A 682 -0.21 6.07 25.34
C LEU A 682 0.09 4.60 25.10
N ASN A 683 -0.78 3.92 24.34
CA ASN A 683 -0.40 2.65 23.72
C ASN A 683 0.63 2.94 22.62
N LYS A 684 1.86 2.46 22.81
CA LYS A 684 2.99 2.81 21.94
C LYS A 684 2.81 2.33 20.48
N SER A 685 2.19 1.18 20.26
CA SER A 685 1.86 0.69 18.91
C SER A 685 0.78 1.53 18.24
N ASP A 686 -0.31 1.87 18.95
CA ASP A 686 -1.36 2.73 18.39
C ASP A 686 -0.79 4.10 17.98
N PHE A 687 0.03 4.71 18.86
CA PHE A 687 0.73 5.95 18.55
C PHE A 687 1.64 5.79 17.33
N PHE A 688 2.53 4.80 17.32
CA PHE A 688 3.47 4.59 16.22
C PHE A 688 2.77 4.37 14.87
N PHE A 689 1.72 3.54 14.84
CA PHE A 689 0.97 3.27 13.61
C PHE A 689 0.18 4.48 13.14
N LYS A 690 -0.43 5.24 14.06
CA LYS A 690 -1.14 6.49 13.74
C LYS A 690 -0.18 7.52 13.14
N GLU A 691 0.93 7.79 13.80
CA GLU A 691 1.92 8.77 13.33
C GLU A 691 2.54 8.32 12.01
N SER A 692 2.83 7.01 11.85
CA SER A 692 3.29 6.46 10.57
C SER A 692 2.28 6.65 9.46
N PHE A 693 0.99 6.41 9.73
CA PHE A 693 -0.07 6.63 8.76
C PHE A 693 -0.15 8.11 8.36
N LEU A 694 -0.16 9.03 9.32
CA LEU A 694 -0.20 10.47 9.07
C LEU A 694 1.03 10.98 8.30
N TYR A 695 2.19 10.37 8.48
CA TYR A 695 3.40 10.71 7.73
C TYR A 695 3.30 10.36 6.24
N PHE A 696 2.79 9.16 5.91
CA PHE A 696 2.64 8.70 4.53
C PHE A 696 1.35 9.22 3.86
N PHE A 697 0.33 9.53 4.66
CA PHE A 697 -0.97 10.02 4.24
C PHE A 697 -1.35 11.27 5.04
N PRO A 698 -0.61 12.38 4.86
CA PRO A 698 -0.89 13.62 5.57
C PRO A 698 -2.28 14.14 5.20
N ASN A 699 -3.04 14.56 6.20
CA ASN A 699 -4.29 15.29 5.98
C ASN A 699 -3.98 16.59 5.23
N GLU A 700 -4.87 17.00 4.32
CA GLU A 700 -4.73 18.33 3.71
C GLU A 700 -4.71 19.38 4.83
N PRO A 701 -3.80 20.37 4.77
CA PRO A 701 -3.72 21.40 5.80
C PRO A 701 -5.09 22.07 5.95
N ALA A 702 -5.58 22.09 7.19
CA ALA A 702 -6.90 22.62 7.52
C ALA A 702 -7.05 24.06 6.99
N GLN A 703 -8.00 24.22 6.07
CA GLN A 703 -8.69 25.44 5.61
C GLN A 703 -7.87 26.70 5.29
N LYS A 704 -8.33 27.42 4.24
CA LYS A 704 -8.01 28.83 4.02
C LYS A 704 -8.35 29.62 5.29
N VAL A 705 -7.34 29.91 6.10
CA VAL A 705 -7.46 30.84 7.24
C VAL A 705 -7.93 32.17 6.68
N THR A 706 -9.14 32.58 7.02
CA THR A 706 -9.63 33.94 6.76
C THR A 706 -8.69 34.88 7.51
N PRO A 707 -8.05 35.88 6.85
CA PRO A 707 -7.16 36.79 7.55
C PRO A 707 -7.95 37.55 8.61
N SER A 708 -7.71 37.27 9.89
CA SER A 708 -7.93 38.28 10.93
C SER A 708 -6.79 39.30 10.89
N GLU A 709 -7.00 40.47 11.47
CA GLU A 709 -6.15 41.66 11.36
C GLU A 709 -4.63 41.37 11.37
N GLY A 710 -3.96 41.76 10.28
CA GLY A 710 -2.50 41.75 10.13
C GLY A 710 -1.86 40.37 9.90
N ASP A 711 -1.34 40.12 8.70
CA ASP A 711 -0.47 38.96 8.43
C ASP A 711 0.91 39.20 9.04
N LEU A 712 1.17 38.64 10.23
CA LEU A 712 2.42 38.83 10.99
C LEU A 712 3.66 38.29 10.27
N PHE A 713 3.47 37.44 9.27
CA PHE A 713 4.55 36.88 8.47
C PHE A 713 4.54 37.41 7.02
N ALA A 714 3.87 38.54 6.75
CA ALA A 714 3.70 39.11 5.41
C ALA A 714 5.02 39.20 4.64
N ALA A 715 5.07 38.53 3.48
CA ALA A 715 6.22 38.57 2.60
C ALA A 715 6.13 39.79 1.66
N VAL A 716 7.26 40.44 1.39
CA VAL A 716 7.32 41.52 0.39
C VAL A 716 7.13 41.01 -1.05
N ASP A 717 7.38 39.71 -1.28
CA ASP A 717 7.17 39.03 -2.56
C ASP A 717 6.55 37.63 -2.33
N PRO A 718 5.37 37.33 -2.88
CA PRO A 718 4.72 36.03 -2.73
C PRO A 718 5.53 34.83 -3.26
N GLN A 719 6.51 35.05 -4.14
CA GLN A 719 7.41 34.00 -4.66
C GLN A 719 8.38 33.50 -3.59
N TYR A 720 8.68 34.32 -2.58
CA TYR A 720 9.64 34.04 -1.51
C TYR A 720 8.91 34.09 -0.16
N PRO A 721 8.37 32.96 0.34
CA PRO A 721 7.35 32.94 1.39
C PRO A 721 7.70 33.62 2.72
N PHE A 722 9.00 33.79 3.02
CA PHE A 722 9.52 34.40 4.25
C PHE A 722 10.29 35.72 4.00
N LEU A 723 10.37 36.19 2.76
CA LEU A 723 11.16 37.39 2.44
C LEU A 723 10.47 38.65 2.96
N HIS A 724 11.14 39.42 3.81
CA HIS A 724 10.62 40.67 4.38
C HIS A 724 11.75 41.70 4.61
N LYS A 725 11.39 42.93 5.02
CA LYS A 725 12.36 43.99 5.29
C LYS A 725 13.13 43.73 6.59
N GLU A 726 14.44 43.89 6.54
CA GLU A 726 15.31 43.73 7.70
C GLU A 726 15.25 44.96 8.62
N ASN A 727 14.48 44.84 9.71
CA ASN A 727 14.18 45.94 10.65
C ASN A 727 14.66 45.65 12.09
N THR A 728 15.58 44.70 12.30
CA THR A 728 16.07 44.35 13.64
C THR A 728 16.75 45.55 14.29
N SER A 729 16.35 45.87 15.53
CA SER A 729 16.94 46.95 16.32
C SER A 729 18.20 46.48 17.04
N ASP A 730 19.21 47.35 17.14
CA ASP A 730 20.38 47.08 17.97
C ASP A 730 20.07 47.32 19.45
N VAL A 731 19.92 46.21 20.18
CA VAL A 731 19.67 46.19 21.62
C VAL A 731 20.91 45.94 22.46
N LEU A 732 22.06 45.61 21.83
CA LEU A 732 23.26 45.16 22.54
C LEU A 732 24.26 46.29 22.77
N THR A 733 24.42 47.24 21.85
CA THR A 733 25.33 48.40 22.01
C THR A 733 25.25 49.11 23.36
N PRO A 734 24.06 49.30 23.98
CA PRO A 734 23.95 49.89 25.31
C PRO A 734 24.67 49.14 26.45
N PHE A 735 25.16 47.91 26.24
CA PHE A 735 25.84 47.09 27.24
C PHE A 735 27.34 46.93 27.00
N PHE A 736 27.85 47.35 25.85
CA PHE A 736 29.25 47.16 25.45
C PHE A 736 30.04 48.48 25.41
N SER A 737 31.34 48.36 25.65
CA SER A 737 32.37 49.37 25.37
C SER A 737 33.25 48.85 24.24
N LEU A 738 32.79 49.05 23.00
CA LEU A 738 33.42 48.48 21.81
C LEU A 738 34.76 49.15 21.47
N MET A 739 35.71 48.35 20.98
CA MET A 739 37.00 48.82 20.49
C MET A 739 36.90 49.31 19.03
N ALA A 740 38.00 49.85 18.49
CA ALA A 740 38.08 50.18 17.06
C ALA A 740 38.15 48.92 16.18
N GLU A 741 38.82 47.88 16.67
CA GLU A 741 38.93 46.58 16.01
C GLU A 741 37.67 45.74 16.24
N LYS A 742 37.18 45.09 15.18
CA LYS A 742 36.05 44.15 15.23
C LYS A 742 36.33 43.03 16.25
N PRO A 743 35.39 42.69 17.14
CA PRO A 743 35.60 41.65 18.14
C PRO A 743 35.51 40.27 17.51
N ASN A 744 36.22 39.32 18.11
CA ASN A 744 35.98 37.89 17.87
C ASN A 744 34.64 37.48 18.50
N VAL A 745 33.97 36.51 17.88
CA VAL A 745 32.74 35.91 18.36
C VAL A 745 32.95 34.42 18.53
N VAL A 746 32.76 33.93 19.75
CA VAL A 746 32.85 32.50 20.07
C VAL A 746 31.50 32.04 20.60
N ILE A 747 30.84 31.17 19.84
CA ILE A 747 29.56 30.59 20.22
C ILE A 747 29.80 29.18 20.72
N VAL A 748 29.38 28.90 21.95
CA VAL A 748 29.47 27.59 22.59
C VAL A 748 28.05 27.03 22.74
N LEU A 749 27.75 26.04 21.89
CA LEU A 749 26.53 25.24 21.96
C LEU A 749 26.78 24.05 22.87
N VAL A 750 26.06 24.01 23.99
CA VAL A 750 26.19 22.94 24.96
C VAL A 750 25.07 21.93 24.77
N GLU A 751 25.44 20.73 24.33
CA GLU A 751 24.54 19.60 24.13
C GLU A 751 23.67 19.33 25.37
N GLY A 752 22.36 19.31 25.21
CA GLY A 752 21.40 18.97 26.25
C GLY A 752 21.30 19.97 27.42
N LEU A 753 21.93 21.16 27.36
CA LEU A 753 21.93 22.12 28.47
C LEU A 753 20.58 22.84 28.63
N GLY A 754 19.74 22.36 29.56
CA GLY A 754 18.45 22.96 29.86
C GLY A 754 18.40 23.78 31.15
N ARG A 755 17.42 24.68 31.26
CA ARG A 755 17.17 25.50 32.46
C ARG A 755 16.66 24.72 33.66
N ALA A 756 16.13 23.50 33.43
CA ALA A 756 15.69 22.60 34.48
C ALA A 756 16.74 22.34 35.57
N PHE A 757 18.04 22.33 35.20
CA PHE A 757 19.17 22.02 36.08
C PHE A 757 20.35 23.01 35.98
N THR A 758 20.18 24.12 35.26
CA THR A 758 21.25 25.10 34.99
C THR A 758 20.87 26.44 35.59
N ASN A 759 21.82 27.16 36.20
CA ASN A 759 21.63 28.47 36.82
C ASN A 759 20.68 28.51 38.05
N GLU A 760 20.68 29.64 38.76
CA GLU A 760 19.72 29.95 39.81
C GLU A 760 18.25 29.80 39.33
N GLY A 761 17.40 29.25 40.20
CA GLY A 761 15.98 29.00 39.93
C GLY A 761 15.68 27.71 39.13
N ALA A 762 16.69 26.89 38.85
CA ALA A 762 16.51 25.55 38.27
C ALA A 762 15.71 24.63 39.21
N TYR A 763 14.56 24.11 38.75
CA TYR A 763 13.64 23.34 39.60
C TYR A 763 14.18 21.94 39.99
N LEU A 764 15.00 21.32 39.13
CA LEU A 764 15.74 20.10 39.46
C LEU A 764 16.99 20.38 40.32
N GLY A 765 17.33 21.64 40.55
CA GLY A 765 18.52 22.11 41.26
C GLY A 765 19.67 22.47 40.31
N ASN A 766 20.50 23.43 40.72
CA ASN A 766 21.58 23.95 39.88
C ASN A 766 22.83 23.04 39.91
N PHE A 767 23.01 22.25 38.85
CA PHE A 767 24.16 21.36 38.62
C PHE A 767 25.28 21.99 37.77
N THR A 768 25.22 23.29 37.49
CA THR A 768 26.19 24.01 36.67
C THR A 768 26.75 25.23 37.42
N PRO A 769 27.49 25.04 38.53
CA PRO A 769 27.96 26.14 39.37
C PRO A 769 28.88 27.12 38.63
N PHE A 770 29.69 26.67 37.66
CA PHE A 770 30.52 27.60 36.89
C PHE A 770 29.68 28.43 35.93
N VAL A 771 28.79 27.81 35.16
CA VAL A 771 27.87 28.52 34.24
C VAL A 771 27.02 29.55 35.02
N ASP A 772 26.60 29.21 36.23
CA ASP A 772 25.90 30.12 37.12
C ASP A 772 26.74 31.33 37.53
N SER A 773 27.99 31.09 37.96
CA SER A 773 28.93 32.18 38.27
C SER A 773 29.26 33.05 37.06
N LEU A 774 29.21 32.49 35.85
CA LEU A 774 29.44 33.21 34.60
C LEU A 774 28.24 34.07 34.23
N ALA A 775 27.02 33.56 34.39
CA ALA A 775 25.78 34.30 34.08
C ALA A 775 25.65 35.61 34.88
N VAL A 776 26.02 35.61 36.16
CA VAL A 776 26.03 36.82 37.01
C VAL A 776 26.98 37.90 36.48
N LYS A 777 28.02 37.50 35.74
CA LYS A 777 29.02 38.38 35.12
C LYS A 777 28.70 38.73 33.66
N SER A 778 27.50 38.42 33.20
CA SER A 778 27.12 38.43 31.79
C SER A 778 25.82 39.19 31.54
N LEU A 779 25.42 39.26 30.27
CA LEU A 779 24.03 39.46 29.91
C LEU A 779 23.35 38.09 29.89
N TYR A 780 22.27 37.92 30.66
CA TYR A 780 21.64 36.62 30.88
C TYR A 780 20.15 36.66 30.59
N TRP A 781 19.70 35.86 29.62
CA TRP A 781 18.29 35.63 29.35
C TRP A 781 17.83 34.37 30.08
N LYS A 782 16.99 34.56 31.10
CA LYS A 782 16.48 33.47 31.92
C LYS A 782 15.46 32.61 31.17
N ASN A 783 14.65 33.23 30.32
CA ASN A 783 13.49 32.66 29.64
C ASN A 783 13.74 32.48 28.14
N PHE A 784 14.92 31.96 27.80
CA PHE A 784 15.32 31.73 26.42
C PHE A 784 14.90 30.34 25.95
N LEU A 785 14.47 30.22 24.69
CA LEU A 785 13.91 28.99 24.15
C LEU A 785 14.75 28.48 22.97
N SER A 786 15.05 27.19 22.95
CA SER A 786 15.58 26.53 21.78
C SER A 786 14.49 26.42 20.72
N SER A 787 14.89 26.61 19.46
CA SER A 787 13.97 26.48 18.32
C SER A 787 13.50 25.04 18.07
N GLY A 788 14.27 24.04 18.53
CA GLY A 788 13.88 22.65 18.40
C GLY A 788 14.19 21.84 19.65
N GLY A 789 13.54 20.67 19.73
CA GLY A 789 13.65 19.75 20.86
C GLY A 789 14.85 18.80 20.81
N ARG A 790 15.70 18.94 19.78
CA ARG A 790 16.94 18.19 19.50
C ARG A 790 17.89 19.08 18.68
N THR A 791 19.15 18.68 18.57
CA THR A 791 20.25 19.43 17.92
C THR A 791 20.00 19.82 16.46
N PHE A 792 19.26 19.03 15.68
CA PHE A 792 19.08 19.22 14.22
C PHE A 792 18.52 20.60 13.82
N ALA A 793 17.76 21.25 14.71
CA ALA A 793 17.12 22.53 14.43
C ALA A 793 18.02 23.74 14.70
N VAL A 794 19.08 23.56 15.49
CA VAL A 794 19.80 24.67 16.15
C VAL A 794 20.72 25.43 15.21
N LEU A 795 21.49 24.75 14.36
CA LEU A 795 22.36 25.46 13.41
C LEU A 795 21.56 26.31 12.40
N PRO A 796 20.51 25.79 11.74
CA PRO A 796 19.70 26.61 10.83
C PRO A 796 19.02 27.81 11.50
N SER A 797 18.43 27.62 12.68
CA SER A 797 17.71 28.68 13.39
C SER A 797 18.67 29.71 13.99
N MET A 798 19.75 29.27 14.64
CA MET A 798 20.67 30.18 15.32
C MET A 798 21.58 30.93 14.34
N MET A 799 22.06 30.26 13.29
CA MET A 799 22.95 30.89 12.32
C MET A 799 22.19 31.65 11.26
N GLY A 800 21.07 31.12 10.76
CA GLY A 800 20.38 31.71 9.62
C GLY A 800 18.97 32.21 9.91
N SER A 801 18.47 32.04 11.13
CA SER A 801 17.08 32.32 11.47
C SER A 801 16.09 31.67 10.48
N LEU A 802 16.37 30.43 10.05
CA LEU A 802 15.71 29.80 8.88
C LEU A 802 14.45 29.01 9.26
N PRO A 803 13.45 28.89 8.37
CA PRO A 803 12.29 28.04 8.60
C PRO A 803 12.65 26.55 8.71
N PHE A 804 11.75 25.75 9.27
CA PHE A 804 11.99 24.33 9.55
C PHE A 804 11.85 23.39 8.35
N LEU A 805 11.05 23.72 7.33
CA LEU A 805 10.67 22.79 6.24
C LEU A 805 9.96 21.54 6.78
N LYS A 806 9.95 20.43 6.02
CA LYS A 806 9.21 19.22 6.40
C LYS A 806 9.92 18.47 7.53
N ASN A 807 11.20 18.15 7.30
CA ASN A 807 11.97 17.26 8.18
C ASN A 807 13.04 17.99 9.02
N GLY A 808 13.00 19.33 9.05
CA GLY A 808 14.14 20.17 9.46
C GLY A 808 14.92 20.68 8.24
N PHE A 809 15.53 21.86 8.37
CA PHE A 809 16.22 22.51 7.24
C PHE A 809 17.45 21.73 6.78
N LEU A 810 18.16 21.08 7.71
CA LEU A 810 19.34 20.26 7.43
C LEU A 810 19.03 19.03 6.56
N GLU A 811 17.82 18.46 6.68
CA GLU A 811 17.39 17.25 5.96
C GLU A 811 17.21 17.46 4.45
N MET A 812 17.21 18.71 3.98
CA MET A 812 17.25 18.97 2.54
C MET A 812 18.59 18.56 1.92
N GLY A 813 19.65 18.37 2.71
CA GLY A 813 20.98 17.96 2.24
C GLY A 813 21.43 18.81 1.05
N GLU A 814 21.79 18.17 -0.05
CA GLU A 814 22.22 18.87 -1.28
C GLU A 814 21.13 19.75 -1.92
N GLN A 815 19.85 19.42 -1.69
CA GLN A 815 18.70 20.17 -2.21
C GLN A 815 18.36 21.41 -1.36
N MET A 816 19.13 21.68 -0.30
CA MET A 816 18.93 22.83 0.57
C MET A 816 18.95 24.13 -0.24
N PRO A 817 17.89 24.96 -0.13
CA PRO A 817 17.76 26.18 -0.92
C PRO A 817 18.85 27.17 -0.55
N SER A 818 19.22 28.06 -1.48
CA SER A 818 20.12 29.18 -1.18
C SER A 818 19.60 29.97 0.02
N HIS A 819 20.48 30.38 0.93
CA HIS A 819 20.14 31.11 2.16
C HIS A 819 21.32 31.96 2.64
N LEU A 820 21.04 33.01 3.42
CA LEU A 820 22.05 33.84 4.06
C LEU A 820 22.03 33.57 5.56
N SER A 821 23.18 33.26 6.13
CA SER A 821 23.37 33.08 7.56
C SER A 821 24.44 34.02 8.12
N LEU A 822 24.49 34.15 9.44
CA LEU A 822 25.53 34.82 10.20
C LEU A 822 26.94 34.36 9.77
N LEU A 823 27.14 33.07 9.49
CA LEU A 823 28.42 32.54 8.99
C LEU A 823 28.78 33.22 7.66
N SER A 824 27.90 33.13 6.65
CA SER A 824 28.14 33.71 5.33
C SER A 824 28.27 35.24 5.36
N LEU A 825 27.47 35.92 6.18
CA LEU A 825 27.43 37.38 6.27
C LEU A 825 28.64 37.94 7.03
N LEU A 826 29.09 37.30 8.10
CA LEU A 826 30.32 37.73 8.76
C LEU A 826 31.55 37.45 7.90
N LYS A 827 31.58 36.34 7.15
CA LYS A 827 32.64 36.07 6.18
C LYS A 827 32.72 37.13 5.09
N LEU A 828 31.57 37.53 4.51
CA LEU A 828 31.50 38.67 3.57
C LEU A 828 32.11 39.95 4.18
N ASN A 829 32.00 40.10 5.49
CA ASN A 829 32.48 41.25 6.27
C ASN A 829 33.89 41.10 6.82
N GLY A 830 34.65 40.12 6.31
CA GLY A 830 36.07 39.92 6.60
C GLY A 830 36.36 39.02 7.79
N TYR A 831 35.34 38.38 8.39
CA TYR A 831 35.57 37.40 9.44
C TYR A 831 36.07 36.07 8.87
N ARG A 832 36.94 35.39 9.63
CA ARG A 832 37.25 33.98 9.43
C ARG A 832 36.29 33.12 10.24
N THR A 833 35.70 32.11 9.62
CA THR A 833 34.62 31.30 10.18
C THR A 833 35.05 29.86 10.44
N SER A 834 34.78 29.33 11.62
CA SER A 834 35.17 27.96 11.97
C SER A 834 34.10 27.23 12.78
N PHE A 835 33.99 25.93 12.58
CA PHE A 835 33.12 25.04 13.35
C PHE A 835 33.97 23.94 14.00
N TYR A 836 33.79 23.73 15.29
CA TYR A 836 34.49 22.70 16.08
C TYR A 836 33.46 21.78 16.72
N TYR A 837 33.59 20.47 16.50
CA TYR A 837 32.70 19.46 17.05
C TYR A 837 33.49 18.19 17.42
N GLY A 838 33.23 17.64 18.61
CA GLY A 838 33.90 16.41 19.04
C GLY A 838 33.49 15.18 18.23
N GLY A 839 32.30 15.18 17.63
CA GLY A 839 31.74 14.08 16.84
C GLY A 839 31.86 14.25 15.32
N ASP A 840 31.19 13.38 14.56
CA ASP A 840 31.15 13.42 13.09
C ASP A 840 30.15 14.49 12.60
N SER A 841 30.64 15.54 11.93
CA SER A 841 29.76 16.62 11.41
C SER A 841 28.85 16.17 10.27
N LYS A 842 29.02 14.96 9.72
CA LYS A 842 28.06 14.36 8.77
C LYS A 842 26.77 13.92 9.43
N PHE A 843 26.77 13.75 10.75
CA PHE A 843 25.54 13.49 11.50
C PHE A 843 24.57 14.65 11.31
N ASP A 844 23.29 14.34 11.07
CA ASP A 844 22.23 15.32 10.76
C ASP A 844 22.57 16.30 9.63
N ASN A 845 23.44 15.92 8.68
CA ASN A 845 23.85 16.76 7.55
C ASN A 845 24.45 18.14 7.93
N MET A 846 24.96 18.31 9.16
CA MET A 846 25.52 19.60 9.60
C MET A 846 26.64 20.08 8.68
N ASN A 847 27.50 19.17 8.22
CA ASN A 847 28.61 19.48 7.32
C ASN A 847 28.16 20.10 5.98
N ILE A 848 27.02 19.66 5.42
CA ILE A 848 26.48 20.19 4.17
C ILE A 848 25.98 21.62 4.41
N PHE A 849 25.27 21.86 5.51
CA PHE A 849 24.83 23.20 5.89
C PHE A 849 26.02 24.15 6.08
N LEU A 850 27.05 23.74 6.83
CA LEU A 850 28.23 24.56 7.07
C LEU A 850 28.94 24.91 5.75
N LYS A 851 29.10 23.95 4.83
CA LYS A 851 29.68 24.19 3.50
C LYS A 851 28.82 25.12 2.64
N LYS A 852 27.50 24.95 2.64
CA LYS A 852 26.56 25.83 1.92
C LYS A 852 26.52 27.25 2.50
N ASN A 853 27.05 27.46 3.70
CA ASN A 853 27.25 28.76 4.32
C ASN A 853 28.68 29.31 4.17
N ALA A 854 29.47 28.70 3.28
CA ALA A 854 30.83 29.09 2.96
C ALA A 854 31.78 29.14 4.17
N ILE A 855 31.60 28.25 5.15
CA ILE A 855 32.51 28.16 6.29
C ILE A 855 33.98 27.95 5.84
N ASP A 856 34.95 28.55 6.54
CA ASP A 856 36.37 28.38 6.20
C ASP A 856 36.93 27.06 6.73
N GLU A 857 36.54 26.67 7.94
CA GLU A 857 37.09 25.50 8.63
C GLU A 857 35.99 24.66 9.30
N ILE A 858 36.08 23.34 9.11
CA ILE A 858 35.29 22.35 9.85
C ILE A 858 36.29 21.42 10.55
N ASN A 859 36.34 21.50 11.87
CA ASN A 859 37.15 20.66 12.74
C ASN A 859 36.24 19.69 13.50
N ASP A 860 36.03 18.50 12.93
CA ASP A 860 35.19 17.43 13.46
C ASP A 860 36.01 16.15 13.77
N GLU A 861 35.36 15.06 14.20
CA GLU A 861 36.02 13.79 14.56
C GLU A 861 37.05 13.31 13.54
N GLY A 862 36.83 13.51 12.24
CA GLY A 862 37.73 13.06 11.17
C GLY A 862 38.99 13.91 11.00
N THR A 863 39.03 15.08 11.61
CA THR A 863 40.08 16.11 11.41
C THR A 863 40.91 16.41 12.66
N PHE A 864 40.50 15.90 13.83
CA PHE A 864 41.24 16.11 15.07
C PHE A 864 42.65 15.50 14.98
N PRO A 865 43.71 16.22 15.40
CA PRO A 865 45.07 15.69 15.37
C PRO A 865 45.28 14.46 16.27
N VAL A 866 46.43 13.80 16.13
CA VAL A 866 46.83 12.71 17.03
C VAL A 866 47.06 13.28 18.44
N GLY A 867 46.62 12.55 19.48
CA GLY A 867 46.86 12.90 20.88
C GLY A 867 45.66 13.50 21.64
N TYR A 868 44.47 13.54 21.04
CA TYR A 868 43.21 13.85 21.73
C TYR A 868 42.49 12.58 22.18
N THR A 869 41.75 12.66 23.29
CA THR A 869 41.08 11.50 23.90
C THR A 869 39.59 11.47 23.56
N LYS A 870 39.09 10.33 23.10
CA LYS A 870 37.66 10.09 22.84
C LYS A 870 36.90 9.75 24.12
N LEU A 871 35.60 10.03 24.12
CA LEU A 871 34.67 9.55 25.13
C LEU A 871 34.73 8.01 25.21
N PRO A 872 34.49 7.42 26.40
CA PRO A 872 34.48 5.97 26.57
C PRO A 872 33.57 5.27 25.55
N LYS A 873 34.01 4.11 25.07
CA LYS A 873 33.20 3.31 24.14
C LYS A 873 32.13 2.53 24.91
N LYS A 874 30.90 2.53 24.40
CA LYS A 874 29.84 1.59 24.79
C LYS A 874 29.56 0.69 23.60
N ASN A 875 29.72 -0.63 23.77
CA ASN A 875 29.51 -1.63 22.72
C ASN A 875 30.24 -1.35 21.40
N GLY A 876 31.50 -0.90 21.52
CA GLY A 876 32.39 -0.62 20.39
C GLY A 876 32.24 0.77 19.78
N TYR A 877 31.21 1.54 20.16
CA TYR A 877 30.92 2.88 19.63
C TYR A 877 31.25 4.00 20.64
N SER A 878 31.71 5.16 20.15
CA SER A 878 31.91 6.40 20.91
C SER A 878 31.44 7.58 20.07
N TRP A 879 30.87 8.61 20.71
CA TRP A 879 30.43 9.85 20.05
C TRP A 879 31.56 10.76 19.55
N GLY A 880 32.81 10.41 19.84
CA GLY A 880 33.98 11.18 19.41
C GLY A 880 34.78 11.74 20.58
N TYR A 881 35.37 12.92 20.41
CA TYR A 881 36.22 13.57 21.39
C TYR A 881 35.41 14.24 22.50
N ASN A 882 35.88 14.15 23.75
CA ASN A 882 35.19 14.75 24.89
C ASN A 882 35.30 16.29 24.90
N ASP A 883 34.44 16.96 25.67
CA ASP A 883 34.35 18.43 25.65
C ASP A 883 35.64 19.14 26.08
N LYS A 884 36.40 18.58 27.03
CA LYS A 884 37.70 19.15 27.44
C LYS A 884 38.72 19.12 26.30
N GLU A 885 38.73 18.02 25.54
CA GLU A 885 39.58 17.82 24.37
C GLU A 885 39.13 18.68 23.18
N LEU A 886 37.82 18.86 22.97
CA LEU A 886 37.26 19.82 22.01
C LEU A 886 37.77 21.25 22.29
N PHE A 887 37.61 21.73 23.52
CA PHE A 887 38.08 23.06 23.91
C PHE A 887 39.60 23.19 23.81
N ARG A 888 40.34 22.13 24.16
CA ARG A 888 41.79 22.09 23.99
C ARG A 888 42.17 22.18 22.50
N CYS A 889 41.51 21.42 21.63
CA CYS A 889 41.78 21.43 20.20
C CYS A 889 41.57 22.82 19.60
N TYR A 890 40.46 23.48 19.93
CA TYR A 890 40.21 24.86 19.52
C TYR A 890 41.31 25.81 19.99
N LEU A 891 41.70 25.74 21.27
CA LEU A 891 42.73 26.61 21.83
C LEU A 891 44.12 26.37 21.22
N ASP A 892 44.48 25.12 20.96
CA ASP A 892 45.79 24.71 20.45
C ASP A 892 45.94 25.05 18.95
N THR A 893 44.85 24.98 18.18
CA THR A 893 44.86 25.22 16.72
C THR A 893 44.64 26.68 16.33
N ARG A 894 44.17 27.52 17.26
CA ARG A 894 43.82 28.92 16.95
C ARG A 894 44.91 29.92 17.32
N ASN A 895 45.44 30.61 16.30
CA ASN A 895 46.38 31.70 16.48
C ASN A 895 45.74 32.90 17.19
N GLN A 896 46.27 33.28 18.36
CA GLN A 896 45.83 34.42 19.16
C GLN A 896 46.35 35.79 18.67
N MET A 897 47.28 35.79 17.71
CA MET A 897 47.87 36.99 17.12
C MET A 897 47.32 37.31 15.72
N ASP A 898 46.26 36.60 15.30
CA ASP A 898 45.60 36.87 14.03
C ASP A 898 44.84 38.20 14.09
N SER A 899 45.18 39.15 13.21
CA SER A 899 44.49 40.44 13.11
C SER A 899 43.12 40.33 12.45
N GLN A 900 42.82 39.21 11.79
CA GLN A 900 41.51 38.96 11.18
C GLN A 900 40.49 38.57 12.27
N PRO A 901 39.33 39.24 12.36
CA PRO A 901 38.30 38.89 13.33
C PRO A 901 37.67 37.53 13.01
N GLN A 902 37.15 36.85 14.02
CA GLN A 902 36.78 35.44 13.90
C GLN A 902 35.37 35.15 14.40
N LEU A 903 34.66 34.24 13.75
CA LEU A 903 33.45 33.61 14.25
C LEU A 903 33.72 32.11 14.40
N SER A 904 33.75 31.63 15.62
CA SER A 904 33.97 30.21 15.94
C SER A 904 32.74 29.64 16.63
N VAL A 905 32.19 28.54 16.11
CA VAL A 905 31.06 27.81 16.70
C VAL A 905 31.57 26.48 17.23
N LEU A 906 31.43 26.24 18.54
CA LEU A 906 31.87 25.04 19.24
C LEU A 906 30.64 24.28 19.73
N LEU A 907 30.48 23.03 19.30
CA LEU A 907 29.39 22.14 19.72
C LEU A 907 29.95 21.02 20.61
N THR A 908 29.44 20.92 21.84
CA THR A 908 29.84 19.86 22.80
C THR A 908 29.12 18.54 22.53
N VAL A 909 29.51 17.45 23.19
CA VAL A 909 28.87 16.13 23.00
C VAL A 909 28.87 15.24 24.25
N ALA A 910 29.62 15.56 25.31
CA ALA A 910 29.78 14.67 26.47
C ALA A 910 28.50 14.43 27.29
N THR A 911 27.52 15.32 27.17
CA THR A 911 26.19 15.26 27.79
C THR A 911 25.17 14.49 26.95
N HIS A 912 25.60 13.79 25.88
CA HIS A 912 24.74 12.90 25.11
C HIS A 912 24.75 11.46 25.69
N SER A 913 23.64 10.73 25.54
CA SER A 913 23.56 9.30 25.90
C SER A 913 24.70 8.51 25.24
N PRO A 914 25.49 7.70 25.99
CA PRO A 914 25.16 7.10 27.28
C PRO A 914 25.64 7.86 28.54
N PHE A 915 25.96 9.16 28.44
CA PHE A 915 26.36 10.02 29.57
C PHE A 915 27.63 9.53 30.30
N MET A 916 28.54 8.91 29.55
CA MET A 916 29.81 8.40 30.06
C MET A 916 30.95 9.38 29.78
N THR A 917 31.77 9.63 30.80
CA THR A 917 32.96 10.50 30.70
C THR A 917 34.23 9.71 31.03
N ASN A 918 35.39 10.19 30.58
CA ASN A 918 36.68 9.57 30.89
C ASN A 918 37.04 9.65 32.39
N GLU A 919 36.30 10.44 33.19
CA GLU A 919 36.50 10.65 34.62
C GLU A 919 35.22 10.29 35.42
N GLN A 920 34.43 9.29 34.97
CA GLN A 920 33.06 9.04 35.48
C GLN A 920 32.96 8.99 37.01
N GLU A 921 33.83 8.23 37.69
CA GLU A 921 33.78 8.08 39.16
C GLU A 921 33.96 9.41 39.90
N LYS A 922 34.80 10.31 39.37
CA LYS A 922 35.03 11.64 39.95
C LYS A 922 33.74 12.47 39.91
N TYR A 923 33.02 12.44 38.80
CA TYR A 923 31.80 13.22 38.64
C TYR A 923 30.59 12.60 39.34
N LEU A 924 30.53 11.27 39.49
CA LEU A 924 29.55 10.62 40.36
C LEU A 924 29.74 11.02 41.84
N LYS A 925 30.99 11.07 42.32
CA LYS A 925 31.28 11.60 43.67
C LYS A 925 30.90 13.08 43.80
N ARG A 926 31.20 13.89 42.78
CA ARG A 926 30.83 15.30 42.75
C ARG A 926 29.32 15.52 42.70
N PHE A 927 28.58 14.64 42.04
CA PHE A 927 27.12 14.63 42.02
C PHE A 927 26.54 14.44 43.43
N GLU A 928 27.00 13.42 44.17
CA GLU A 928 26.59 13.20 45.57
C GLU A 928 26.95 14.40 46.47
N GLN A 929 28.14 14.98 46.31
CA GLN A 929 28.52 16.20 47.01
C GLN A 929 27.59 17.37 46.66
N ARG A 930 27.29 17.57 45.38
CA ARG A 930 26.46 18.67 44.90
C ARG A 930 25.04 18.58 45.42
N MET A 931 24.44 17.39 45.52
CA MET A 931 23.13 17.21 46.14
C MET A 931 23.11 17.66 47.61
N ASN A 932 24.19 17.42 48.35
CA ASN A 932 24.32 17.89 49.74
C ASN A 932 24.48 19.42 49.80
N GLU A 933 25.26 20.03 48.90
CA GLU A 933 25.40 21.48 48.78
C GLU A 933 24.06 22.17 48.45
N LEU A 934 23.26 21.55 47.59
CA LEU A 934 21.91 22.00 47.21
C LEU A 934 20.85 21.73 48.29
N ARG A 935 21.23 21.09 49.40
CA ARG A 935 20.35 20.74 50.54
C ARG A 935 19.12 19.94 50.12
N PHE A 936 19.28 18.99 49.21
CA PHE A 936 18.18 18.08 48.86
C PHE A 936 17.79 17.22 50.07
N ASP A 937 16.50 16.98 50.23
CA ASP A 937 16.00 15.97 51.17
C ASP A 937 16.26 14.54 50.65
N ASP A 938 16.04 13.53 51.50
CA ASP A 938 16.33 12.14 51.13
C ASP A 938 15.45 11.62 49.98
N ALA A 939 14.21 12.12 49.85
CA ALA A 939 13.32 11.77 48.76
C ALA A 939 13.86 12.28 47.41
N LYS A 940 14.23 13.56 47.34
CA LYS A 940 14.80 14.19 46.14
C LYS A 940 16.18 13.62 45.79
N LYS A 941 16.99 13.24 46.79
CA LYS A 941 18.26 12.53 46.55
C LYS A 941 18.03 11.18 45.88
N ASN A 942 17.09 10.39 46.38
CA ASN A 942 16.78 9.08 45.81
C ASN A 942 16.28 9.19 44.37
N ILE A 943 15.39 10.13 44.07
CA ILE A 943 14.93 10.39 42.70
C ILE A 943 16.09 10.83 41.79
N SER A 944 16.95 11.74 42.27
CA SER A 944 18.07 12.27 41.48
C SER A 944 19.10 11.18 41.14
N ARG A 945 19.29 10.19 42.02
CA ARG A 945 20.22 9.06 41.80
C ARG A 945 19.85 8.18 40.62
N ASN A 946 18.58 8.14 40.22
CA ASN A 946 18.12 7.43 39.02
C ASN A 946 18.72 8.06 37.74
N TYR A 947 19.16 9.32 37.80
CA TYR A 947 19.78 10.06 36.68
C TYR A 947 21.22 10.49 36.99
N LYS A 948 21.92 9.73 37.86
CA LYS A 948 23.28 10.11 38.32
C LYS A 948 24.28 10.32 37.19
N ASP A 949 24.18 9.55 36.10
CA ASP A 949 25.12 9.65 34.97
C ASP A 949 24.84 10.92 34.14
N GLN A 950 23.57 11.27 33.96
CA GLN A 950 23.14 12.52 33.34
C GLN A 950 23.65 13.72 34.14
N TYR A 951 23.40 13.78 35.45
CA TYR A 951 23.90 14.86 36.30
C TYR A 951 25.43 14.91 36.39
N ALA A 952 26.09 13.75 36.42
CA ALA A 952 27.55 13.68 36.37
C ALA A 952 28.10 14.25 35.04
N SER A 953 27.46 13.96 33.91
CA SER A 953 27.83 14.53 32.60
C SER A 953 27.60 16.04 32.53
N ILE A 954 26.54 16.56 33.16
CA ILE A 954 26.28 18.01 33.27
C ILE A 954 27.39 18.70 34.08
N LEU A 955 27.79 18.11 35.22
CA LEU A 955 28.90 18.61 36.02
C LEU A 955 30.25 18.54 35.28
N TYR A 956 30.42 17.54 34.40
CA TYR A 956 31.57 17.43 33.51
C TYR A 956 31.60 18.55 32.48
N ALA A 957 30.48 18.83 31.82
CA ALA A 957 30.37 19.93 30.84
C ALA A 957 30.61 21.29 31.51
N ASP A 958 30.06 21.52 32.71
CA ASP A 958 30.32 22.72 33.53
C ASP A 958 31.83 22.88 33.85
N ASP A 959 32.50 21.79 34.22
CA ASP A 959 33.96 21.79 34.45
C ASP A 959 34.78 22.03 33.17
N ALA A 960 34.33 21.47 32.03
CA ALA A 960 34.98 21.67 30.75
C ALA A 960 34.90 23.15 30.31
N LEU A 961 33.73 23.77 30.46
CA LEU A 961 33.53 25.22 30.24
C LEU A 961 34.41 26.06 31.18
N ARG A 962 34.49 25.68 32.46
CA ARG A 962 35.38 26.33 33.42
C ARG A 962 36.84 26.28 32.95
N GLY A 963 37.30 25.10 32.53
CA GLY A 963 38.64 24.89 31.98
C GLY A 963 38.90 25.73 30.73
N PHE A 964 37.90 25.80 29.83
CA PHE A 964 37.96 26.62 28.61
C PHE A 964 38.17 28.10 28.95
N PHE A 965 37.31 28.70 29.77
CA PHE A 965 37.44 30.12 30.14
C PHE A 965 38.72 30.42 30.94
N ASN A 966 39.15 29.51 31.82
CA ASN A 966 40.41 29.67 32.56
C ASN A 966 41.64 29.70 31.64
N ARG A 967 41.60 28.99 30.51
CA ARG A 967 42.68 29.02 29.51
C ARG A 967 42.51 30.17 28.53
N TYR A 968 41.29 30.41 28.03
CA TYR A 968 41.03 31.45 27.04
C TYR A 968 41.30 32.84 27.62
N SER A 969 40.97 33.09 28.89
CA SER A 969 41.23 34.39 29.56
C SER A 969 42.72 34.79 29.60
N LYS A 970 43.65 33.85 29.36
CA LYS A 970 45.09 34.11 29.29
C LYS A 970 45.57 34.50 27.89
N ARG A 971 44.71 34.43 26.87
CA ARG A 971 45.06 34.74 25.48
C ARG A 971 45.04 36.24 25.23
N ALA A 972 45.86 36.70 24.29
CA ALA A 972 45.96 38.12 23.92
C ALA A 972 44.65 38.69 23.32
N ASP A 973 43.88 37.84 22.64
CA ASP A 973 42.61 38.17 21.98
C ASP A 973 41.40 38.18 22.93
N PHE A 974 41.53 37.73 24.17
CA PHE A 974 40.43 37.67 25.15
C PHE A 974 39.75 39.02 25.36
N LYS A 975 40.53 40.10 25.48
CA LYS A 975 40.04 41.46 25.73
C LYS A 975 39.08 41.98 24.65
N ASN A 976 39.12 41.42 23.45
CA ASN A 976 38.27 41.81 22.31
C ASN A 976 37.45 40.62 21.79
N THR A 977 36.94 39.78 22.70
CA THR A 977 36.13 38.60 22.35
C THR A 977 34.78 38.62 23.03
N ILE A 978 33.73 38.26 22.27
CA ILE A 978 32.36 38.07 22.73
C ILE A 978 32.06 36.57 22.74
N PHE A 979 31.58 36.08 23.87
CA PHE A 979 31.18 34.69 24.06
C PHE A 979 29.66 34.60 24.15
N LEU A 980 29.08 33.68 23.39
CA LEU A 980 27.68 33.31 23.48
C LEU A 980 27.59 31.86 23.93
N ILE A 981 26.92 31.60 25.05
CA ILE A 981 26.77 30.25 25.62
C ILE A 981 25.29 29.95 25.73
N THR A 982 24.85 28.87 25.10
CA THR A 982 23.46 28.43 25.17
C THR A 982 23.36 26.92 25.01
N GLY A 983 22.26 26.34 25.48
CA GLY A 983 21.90 24.97 25.17
C GLY A 983 21.37 24.85 23.76
N ASP A 984 21.61 23.71 23.13
CA ASP A 984 20.99 23.37 21.86
C ASP A 984 19.53 22.90 22.09
N HIS A 985 19.28 22.14 23.15
CA HIS A 985 17.97 21.77 23.69
C HIS A 985 18.09 21.32 25.15
N ARG A 986 16.99 21.10 25.85
CA ARG A 986 17.00 20.49 27.19
C ARG A 986 17.01 18.96 27.09
N MET A 987 17.94 18.31 27.79
CA MET A 987 18.13 16.85 27.82
C MET A 987 16.83 16.08 28.09
N PRO A 988 16.27 15.28 27.16
CA PRO A 988 15.00 14.56 27.33
C PRO A 988 15.06 13.31 28.21
N GLU A 989 16.25 12.79 28.51
CA GLU A 989 16.43 11.56 29.29
C GLU A 989 16.21 11.76 30.81
N ILE A 990 15.93 13.00 31.24
CA ILE A 990 15.36 13.32 32.56
C ILE A 990 13.88 13.68 32.35
N PRO A 991 12.92 13.27 33.20
CA PRO A 991 11.51 13.63 33.03
C PRO A 991 11.28 15.15 32.96
N MET A 992 10.47 15.59 32.00
CA MET A 992 10.08 16.99 31.79
C MET A 992 8.82 17.34 32.59
N ASN A 993 8.77 18.56 33.11
CA ASN A 993 7.61 19.04 33.87
C ASN A 993 6.47 19.49 32.94
N THR A 994 6.79 20.24 31.89
CA THR A 994 5.85 20.78 30.89
C THR A 994 6.36 20.51 29.47
N LYS A 995 5.54 20.79 28.45
CA LYS A 995 5.96 20.66 27.04
C LYS A 995 7.02 21.71 26.68
N LEU A 996 6.86 22.93 27.19
CA LEU A 996 7.80 24.02 26.93
C LEU A 996 9.18 23.83 27.59
N ASP A 997 9.26 23.06 28.69
CA ASP A 997 10.53 22.71 29.37
C ASP A 997 11.54 22.05 28.41
N ARG A 998 11.06 21.36 27.37
CA ARG A 998 11.91 20.80 26.30
C ARG A 998 12.77 21.84 25.60
N TYR A 999 12.23 23.03 25.45
CA TYR A 999 12.86 24.13 24.74
C TYR A 999 13.57 25.09 25.68
N HIS A 1000 13.34 25.03 27.00
CA HIS A 1000 13.86 26.02 27.92
C HIS A 1000 15.36 25.85 28.19
N VAL A 1001 16.17 26.73 27.58
CA VAL A 1001 17.64 26.73 27.66
C VAL A 1001 18.13 28.12 28.09
N PRO A 1002 19.30 28.26 28.75
CA PRO A 1002 19.84 29.57 29.06
C PRO A 1002 20.43 30.23 27.80
N LEU A 1003 20.45 31.56 27.77
CA LEU A 1003 21.36 32.31 26.89
C LEU A 1003 22.21 33.26 27.72
N ILE A 1004 23.53 33.10 27.63
CA ILE A 1004 24.53 33.89 28.35
C ILE A 1004 25.44 34.56 27.32
N ILE A 1005 25.52 35.89 27.34
CA ILE A 1005 26.47 36.65 26.55
C ILE A 1005 27.51 37.25 27.50
N TYR A 1006 28.72 36.70 27.46
CA TYR A 1006 29.85 37.14 28.27
C TYR A 1006 30.89 37.86 27.40
N SER A 1007 31.47 38.96 27.89
CA SER A 1007 32.62 39.58 27.24
C SER A 1007 33.35 40.50 28.22
N PRO A 1008 34.69 40.62 28.14
CA PRO A 1008 35.44 41.68 28.80
C PRO A 1008 35.05 43.09 28.33
N LEU A 1009 34.37 43.21 27.18
CA LEU A 1009 33.86 44.47 26.64
C LEU A 1009 32.55 44.93 27.32
N LEU A 1010 31.94 44.11 28.18
CA LEU A 1010 30.73 44.51 28.89
C LEU A 1010 31.03 45.61 29.90
N LYS A 1011 30.31 46.73 29.80
CA LYS A 1011 30.39 47.82 30.81
C LYS A 1011 29.45 47.61 32.00
N ARG A 1012 28.45 46.75 31.85
CA ARG A 1012 27.50 46.36 32.89
C ARG A 1012 26.89 44.99 32.57
N THR A 1013 26.47 44.28 33.61
CA THR A 1013 25.74 43.02 33.52
C THR A 1013 24.23 43.27 33.62
N ALA A 1014 23.42 42.33 33.14
CA ALA A 1014 21.97 42.41 33.22
C ALA A 1014 21.32 41.03 33.09
N THR A 1015 20.21 40.85 33.79
CA THR A 1015 19.31 39.70 33.63
C THR A 1015 18.03 40.15 32.96
N PHE A 1016 17.58 39.39 31.97
CA PHE A 1016 16.37 39.62 31.19
C PHE A 1016 15.38 38.49 31.42
N ASN A 1017 14.12 38.85 31.63
CA ASN A 1017 13.01 37.92 31.86
C ASN A 1017 12.09 37.80 30.64
N SER A 1018 12.35 38.60 29.60
CA SER A 1018 11.71 38.45 28.29
C SER A 1018 12.03 37.11 27.65
N VAL A 1019 11.09 36.64 26.83
CA VAL A 1019 11.25 35.45 26.01
C VAL A 1019 11.95 35.83 24.71
N SER A 1020 12.95 35.03 24.31
CA SER A 1020 13.56 35.08 22.97
C SER A 1020 14.01 33.65 22.59
N THR A 1021 14.33 33.42 21.32
CA THR A 1021 14.72 32.08 20.83
C THR A 1021 16.04 32.09 20.07
N HIS A 1022 16.52 30.90 19.67
CA HIS A 1022 17.64 30.78 18.73
C HIS A 1022 17.48 31.63 17.47
N PHE A 1023 16.25 31.85 16.98
CA PHE A 1023 15.99 32.68 15.81
C PHE A 1023 16.46 34.13 15.96
N ASP A 1024 16.61 34.61 17.19
CA ASP A 1024 16.92 36.00 17.51
C ASP A 1024 18.43 36.30 17.60
N ILE A 1025 19.27 35.26 17.61
CA ILE A 1025 20.73 35.42 17.79
C ILE A 1025 21.38 36.05 16.56
N ALA A 1026 21.21 35.47 15.37
CA ALA A 1026 21.79 36.00 14.14
C ALA A 1026 21.34 37.44 13.83
N PRO A 1027 20.04 37.79 13.90
CA PRO A 1027 19.59 39.17 13.72
C PRO A 1027 20.24 40.15 14.70
N SER A 1028 20.27 39.79 15.99
CA SER A 1028 20.81 40.69 17.03
C SER A 1028 22.30 40.94 16.89
N LEU A 1029 23.08 39.89 16.65
CA LEU A 1029 24.53 40.02 16.47
C LEU A 1029 24.87 40.82 15.22
N LEU A 1030 24.15 40.61 14.11
CA LEU A 1030 24.41 41.36 12.88
C LEU A 1030 24.01 42.84 13.05
N ALA A 1031 22.87 43.13 13.67
CA ALA A 1031 22.44 44.51 13.94
C ALA A 1031 23.45 45.25 14.83
N PHE A 1032 23.88 44.61 15.92
CA PHE A 1032 24.90 45.12 16.84
C PHE A 1032 26.23 45.43 16.15
N LEU A 1033 26.77 44.47 15.39
CA LEU A 1033 28.05 44.67 14.70
C LEU A 1033 27.94 45.67 13.54
N HIS A 1034 26.80 45.70 12.84
CA HIS A 1034 26.54 46.67 11.78
C HIS A 1034 26.56 48.11 12.30
N GLN A 1035 25.86 48.38 13.41
CA GLN A 1035 25.70 49.73 13.95
C GLN A 1035 27.03 50.39 14.29
N HIS A 1036 27.98 49.63 14.83
CA HIS A 1036 29.28 50.16 15.26
C HIS A 1036 30.39 50.01 14.21
N TYR A 1037 30.44 48.88 13.47
CA TYR A 1037 31.54 48.58 12.53
C TYR A 1037 31.16 48.73 11.05
N GLY A 1038 29.93 49.15 10.73
CA GLY A 1038 29.49 49.39 9.35
C GLY A 1038 29.43 48.14 8.49
N LEU A 1039 29.10 46.98 9.07
CA LEU A 1039 29.05 45.71 8.33
C LEU A 1039 28.05 45.78 7.16
N LYS A 1040 28.41 45.23 5.99
CA LYS A 1040 27.48 45.02 4.89
C LYS A 1040 26.37 44.06 5.33
N LYS A 1041 25.14 44.54 5.40
CA LYS A 1041 23.94 43.74 5.69
C LYS A 1041 22.90 43.84 4.57
N PRO A 1042 22.08 42.80 4.36
CA PRO A 1042 20.98 42.87 3.41
C PRO A 1042 19.84 43.75 3.93
N SER A 1043 19.13 44.42 3.02
CA SER A 1043 17.92 45.20 3.33
C SER A 1043 16.65 44.34 3.38
N LEU A 1044 16.72 43.13 2.81
CA LEU A 1044 15.67 42.11 2.83
C LEU A 1044 16.26 40.81 3.36
N VAL A 1045 15.52 40.09 4.19
CA VAL A 1045 15.94 38.82 4.79
C VAL A 1045 14.81 37.80 4.74
N THR A 1046 15.13 36.54 5.01
CA THR A 1046 14.16 35.44 5.15
C THR A 1046 14.10 34.91 6.58
N TRP A 1047 14.54 35.74 7.53
CA TRP A 1047 14.68 35.37 8.93
C TRP A 1047 13.32 35.18 9.61
N ILE A 1048 13.22 34.24 10.54
CA ILE A 1048 12.01 34.06 11.34
C ILE A 1048 12.04 35.02 12.54
N GLY A 1049 13.22 35.23 13.12
CA GLY A 1049 13.45 36.07 14.29
C GLY A 1049 13.67 37.54 13.96
N ASN A 1050 13.33 38.40 14.92
CA ASN A 1050 13.40 39.86 14.80
C ASN A 1050 14.33 40.50 15.84
N GLY A 1051 15.18 39.70 16.50
CA GLY A 1051 16.18 40.15 17.47
C GLY A 1051 15.81 39.90 18.93
N LEU A 1052 16.79 40.00 19.82
CA LEU A 1052 16.64 39.70 21.24
C LEU A 1052 15.81 40.79 21.94
N ASP A 1053 14.93 40.38 22.84
CA ASP A 1053 14.23 41.30 23.73
C ASP A 1053 15.02 41.46 25.04
N THR A 1054 15.34 42.69 25.43
CA THR A 1054 16.11 43.03 26.64
C THR A 1054 15.22 43.55 27.78
N ALA A 1055 13.93 43.22 27.81
CA ALA A 1055 13.06 43.57 28.91
C ALA A 1055 13.41 42.81 30.20
N ARG A 1056 13.35 43.53 31.32
CA ARG A 1056 13.57 42.96 32.67
C ARG A 1056 12.31 42.34 33.27
N GLU A 1057 11.15 42.68 32.72
CA GLU A 1057 9.88 42.08 33.09
C GLU A 1057 9.58 40.89 32.17
N PHE A 1058 8.78 39.94 32.66
CA PHE A 1058 8.33 38.84 31.83
C PHE A 1058 7.38 39.37 30.75
N ARG A 1059 7.76 39.14 29.50
CA ARG A 1059 6.91 39.34 28.32
C ARG A 1059 7.43 38.51 27.18
N ASN A 1060 6.57 38.29 26.19
CA ASN A 1060 6.96 37.72 24.92
C ASN A 1060 6.36 38.57 23.80
N ILE A 1061 7.23 39.30 23.10
CA ILE A 1061 6.84 40.13 21.94
C ILE A 1061 6.92 39.35 20.63
N HIS A 1062 7.33 38.08 20.69
CA HIS A 1062 7.60 37.26 19.52
C HIS A 1062 6.50 36.24 19.24
N THR A 1063 6.52 35.73 18.01
CA THR A 1063 5.62 34.70 17.50
C THR A 1063 6.43 33.61 16.82
N TYR A 1064 6.70 32.51 17.53
CA TYR A 1064 7.65 31.50 17.05
C TYR A 1064 7.05 30.10 16.99
N PRO A 1065 7.23 29.41 15.85
CA PRO A 1065 7.07 27.97 15.79
C PRO A 1065 8.25 27.31 16.50
N LEU A 1066 7.99 26.21 17.19
CA LEU A 1066 9.01 25.32 17.73
C LEU A 1066 8.85 23.94 17.10
N MET A 1067 9.96 23.23 16.93
CA MET A 1067 9.97 21.92 16.27
C MET A 1067 10.43 20.83 17.23
N GLN A 1068 9.49 19.98 17.68
CA GLN A 1068 9.77 19.00 18.72
C GLN A 1068 10.73 17.91 18.25
N THR A 1069 10.44 17.33 17.08
CA THR A 1069 11.19 16.26 16.42
C THR A 1069 11.26 16.55 14.94
N LYS A 1070 12.06 15.78 14.18
CA LYS A 1070 12.20 15.98 12.73
C LYS A 1070 10.86 15.95 11.98
N ASN A 1071 9.76 15.45 12.51
CA ASN A 1071 8.47 15.40 11.80
C ASN A 1071 7.32 16.15 12.50
N SER A 1072 7.59 16.91 13.57
CA SER A 1072 6.54 17.57 14.36
C SER A 1072 6.79 19.07 14.53
N ILE A 1073 5.93 19.86 13.87
CA ILE A 1073 5.81 21.32 14.05
C ILE A 1073 4.41 21.58 14.63
N GLU A 1074 4.27 21.26 15.91
CA GLU A 1074 3.02 21.33 16.66
C GLU A 1074 3.02 22.41 17.73
N ASP A 1075 4.19 22.90 18.11
CA ASP A 1075 4.39 23.90 19.14
C ASP A 1075 4.49 25.31 18.54
N PHE A 1076 3.78 26.26 19.13
CA PHE A 1076 3.80 27.67 18.73
C PHE A 1076 3.63 28.59 19.93
N VAL A 1077 4.58 29.51 20.12
CA VAL A 1077 4.58 30.45 21.27
C VAL A 1077 4.26 31.85 20.77
N MET A 1078 3.26 32.49 21.38
CA MET A 1078 2.79 33.83 21.03
C MET A 1078 2.26 34.53 22.28
N GLY A 1079 2.84 35.68 22.64
CA GLY A 1079 2.49 36.35 23.89
C GLY A 1079 2.73 35.44 25.09
N GLU A 1080 1.83 35.48 26.08
CA GLU A 1080 1.86 34.61 27.27
C GLU A 1080 1.31 33.20 26.99
N TYR A 1081 1.24 32.78 25.72
CA TYR A 1081 0.60 31.52 25.36
C TYR A 1081 1.51 30.59 24.58
N HIS A 1082 1.34 29.30 24.85
CA HIS A 1082 1.94 28.21 24.12
C HIS A 1082 0.83 27.29 23.60
N LEU A 1083 0.79 27.11 22.28
CA LEU A 1083 -0.09 26.17 21.61
C LEU A 1083 0.70 24.90 21.32
N ASN A 1084 0.26 23.76 21.84
CA ASN A 1084 0.77 22.42 21.49
C ASN A 1084 -0.36 21.60 20.86
N GLY A 1085 -0.28 21.38 19.55
CA GLY A 1085 -1.31 20.69 18.78
C GLY A 1085 -2.67 21.41 18.88
N ASN A 1086 -3.61 20.81 19.60
CA ASN A 1086 -4.94 21.38 19.82
C ASN A 1086 -5.13 22.06 21.18
N SER A 1087 -4.16 21.91 22.08
CA SER A 1087 -4.22 22.40 23.46
C SER A 1087 -3.52 23.75 23.61
N LEU A 1088 -4.16 24.68 24.34
CA LEU A 1088 -3.63 26.01 24.61
C LEU A 1088 -3.21 26.11 26.08
N PHE A 1089 -2.01 26.63 26.30
CA PHE A 1089 -1.43 26.82 27.63
C PHE A 1089 -1.13 28.30 27.87
N LYS A 1090 -1.38 28.77 29.09
CA LYS A 1090 -0.84 30.03 29.59
C LYS A 1090 0.54 29.78 30.20
N VAL A 1091 1.52 30.60 29.83
CA VAL A 1091 2.91 30.55 30.28
C VAL A 1091 3.15 31.63 31.32
N TYR A 1092 3.67 31.23 32.48
CA TYR A 1092 3.98 32.12 33.60
C TYR A 1092 5.46 32.54 33.62
N PRO A 1093 5.87 33.56 34.41
CA PRO A 1093 7.26 34.01 34.49
C PRO A 1093 8.30 32.95 34.90
N THR A 1094 7.86 31.85 35.52
CA THR A 1094 8.70 30.69 35.85
C THR A 1094 8.91 29.74 34.67
N MET A 1095 8.25 30.01 33.53
CA MET A 1095 8.10 29.13 32.36
C MET A 1095 7.30 27.85 32.64
N ASP A 1096 6.57 27.82 33.76
CA ASP A 1096 5.52 26.82 33.99
C ASP A 1096 4.29 27.12 33.10
N GLU A 1097 3.53 26.08 32.82
CA GLU A 1097 2.39 26.11 31.92
C GLU A 1097 1.12 25.60 32.60
N GLU A 1098 0.00 26.25 32.29
CA GLU A 1098 -1.34 25.85 32.73
C GLU A 1098 -2.26 25.71 31.52
N LEU A 1099 -2.93 24.57 31.41
CA LEU A 1099 -3.92 24.32 30.35
C LEU A 1099 -5.12 25.24 30.55
N ILE A 1100 -5.51 25.97 29.52
CA ILE A 1100 -6.66 26.89 29.55
C ILE A 1100 -7.68 26.53 28.47
N GLU A 1101 -8.97 26.74 28.77
CA GLU A 1101 -10.08 26.52 27.85
C GLU A 1101 -10.59 27.83 27.24
N ASP A 1102 -9.68 28.63 26.68
CA ASP A 1102 -10.00 29.85 25.94
C ASP A 1102 -10.03 29.55 24.43
N GLN A 1103 -11.23 29.26 23.91
CA GLN A 1103 -11.39 28.86 22.52
C GLN A 1103 -11.15 30.01 21.54
N GLU A 1104 -11.44 31.25 21.93
CA GLU A 1104 -11.24 32.43 21.10
C GLU A 1104 -9.75 32.67 20.88
N GLU A 1105 -8.99 32.70 21.98
CA GLU A 1105 -7.54 32.88 21.94
C GLU A 1105 -6.86 31.70 21.27
N ALA A 1106 -7.33 30.46 21.51
CA ALA A 1106 -6.82 29.27 20.83
C ALA A 1106 -7.00 29.36 19.31
N ASN A 1107 -8.16 29.83 18.84
CA ASN A 1107 -8.42 30.01 17.42
C ASN A 1107 -7.55 31.12 16.82
N ARG A 1108 -7.33 32.23 17.54
CA ARG A 1108 -6.45 33.34 17.12
C ARG A 1108 -5.00 32.88 16.93
N ILE A 1109 -4.48 32.12 17.89
CA ILE A 1109 -3.12 31.58 17.85
C ILE A 1109 -3.01 30.49 16.77
N LYS A 1110 -3.99 29.59 16.64
CA LYS A 1110 -4.03 28.58 15.56
C LYS A 1110 -4.08 29.21 14.18
N ALA A 1111 -4.84 30.29 14.00
CA ALA A 1111 -4.88 31.03 12.74
C ALA A 1111 -3.49 31.62 12.39
N THR A 1112 -2.83 32.24 13.37
CA THR A 1112 -1.47 32.79 13.21
C THR A 1112 -0.44 31.69 12.90
N PHE A 1113 -0.50 30.56 13.61
CA PHE A 1113 0.36 29.41 13.33
C PHE A 1113 0.09 28.82 11.94
N GLY A 1114 -1.17 28.79 11.52
CA GLY A 1114 -1.59 28.38 10.18
C GLY A 1114 -0.92 29.23 9.08
N GLN A 1115 -0.78 30.54 9.30
CA GLN A 1115 -0.07 31.44 8.37
C GLN A 1115 1.41 31.05 8.20
N PHE A 1116 2.09 30.64 9.28
CA PHE A 1116 3.45 30.09 9.20
C PHE A 1116 3.46 28.74 8.45
N LYS A 1117 2.56 27.82 8.82
CA LYS A 1117 2.49 26.48 8.21
C LYS A 1117 2.25 26.53 6.70
N VAL A 1118 1.39 27.42 6.21
CA VAL A 1118 1.15 27.62 4.77
C VAL A 1118 2.41 28.07 4.04
N ARG A 1119 3.23 28.94 4.64
CA ARG A 1119 4.51 29.39 4.04
C ARG A 1119 5.55 28.30 4.04
N ASN A 1120 5.66 27.57 5.17
CA ASN A 1120 6.53 26.42 5.28
C ASN A 1120 6.17 25.36 4.22
N GLU A 1121 4.88 25.12 4.00
CA GLU A 1121 4.39 24.19 2.97
C GLU A 1121 4.72 24.63 1.54
N LYS A 1122 4.67 25.94 1.24
CA LYS A 1122 5.15 26.46 -0.05
C LYS A 1122 6.63 26.16 -0.28
N MET A 1123 7.45 26.30 0.76
CA MET A 1123 8.88 25.97 0.71
C MET A 1123 9.10 24.46 0.51
N ILE A 1124 8.33 23.62 1.18
CA ILE A 1124 8.35 22.16 0.99
C ILE A 1124 8.01 21.79 -0.47
N LYS A 1125 7.10 22.53 -1.11
CA LYS A 1125 6.71 22.37 -2.52
C LYS A 1125 7.70 22.99 -3.53
N GLY A 1126 8.88 23.43 -3.08
CA GLY A 1126 9.96 23.90 -3.95
C GLY A 1126 9.95 25.41 -4.24
N ALA A 1127 9.24 26.22 -3.45
CA ALA A 1127 9.41 27.67 -3.50
C ALA A 1127 10.87 28.05 -3.17
N LYS A 1128 11.37 29.10 -3.83
CA LYS A 1128 12.72 29.62 -3.54
C LYS A 1128 12.70 30.34 -2.19
N ASN A 1129 13.81 30.25 -1.44
CA ASN A 1129 13.94 30.95 -0.17
C ASN A 1129 14.14 32.46 -0.35
N LEU A 1130 15.13 32.86 -1.17
CA LEU A 1130 15.42 34.27 -1.47
C LEU A 1130 15.76 34.50 -2.97
N PRO A 1131 15.71 35.75 -3.45
CA PRO A 1131 16.08 36.08 -4.82
C PRO A 1131 17.56 35.83 -5.13
N ASP A 1132 17.84 35.31 -6.33
CA ASP A 1132 19.21 35.02 -6.78
C ASP A 1132 20.08 36.30 -6.81
N SER A 1133 19.49 37.46 -7.08
CA SER A 1133 20.17 38.77 -7.06
C SER A 1133 20.61 39.17 -5.65
N LEU A 1134 19.76 38.93 -4.65
CA LEU A 1134 20.06 39.18 -3.25
C LEU A 1134 21.13 38.23 -2.74
N TYR A 1135 21.01 36.94 -3.08
CA TYR A 1135 22.01 35.93 -2.72
C TYR A 1135 23.38 36.26 -3.30
N LYS A 1136 23.49 36.52 -4.61
CA LYS A 1136 24.76 36.88 -5.27
C LYS A 1136 25.42 38.14 -4.69
N LYS A 1137 24.62 39.09 -4.19
CA LYS A 1137 25.13 40.35 -3.63
C LYS A 1137 25.74 40.19 -2.23
N TYR A 1138 25.20 39.29 -1.41
CA TYR A 1138 25.55 39.17 0.01
C TYR A 1138 26.17 37.82 0.39
N PHE A 1139 26.19 36.85 -0.51
CA PHE A 1139 26.93 35.62 -0.30
C PHE A 1139 28.41 35.84 -0.66
N PRO A 1140 29.36 35.39 0.16
CA PRO A 1140 30.78 35.52 -0.15
C PRO A 1140 31.09 34.70 -1.41
N VAL A 1141 31.62 35.36 -2.44
CA VAL A 1141 32.15 34.69 -3.64
C VAL A 1141 33.60 34.32 -3.32
N ASN A 1142 33.94 33.04 -3.51
CA ASN A 1142 35.32 32.56 -3.38
C ASN A 1142 36.27 33.24 -4.36
#